data_AF-A0A3S3P6F4-F1
#
_entry.id   AF-A0A3S3P6F4-F1
#
_cell.length_a   1.000
_cell.length_b   1.000
_cell.length_c   1.000
_cell.angle_alpha   90.00
_cell.angle_beta   90.00
_cell.angle_gamma   90.00
#
_symmetry.space_group_name_H-M   'P 1'
#
loop_
_entity.id
_entity.type
_entity.pdbx_description
1 polymer ?
#
loop_
_entity_poly.entity_id
_entity_poly.type
_entity_poly.pdbx_seq_one_letter_code
_entity_poly.pdbx_strand_id
1 'polypeptide(L)'
;MKDFNSSNFCHNLMERTTSIVNQIQAPTYGDLITILSIDGGGIRGIIPATILSFLESQLQELDGEDVRLADYFDVITGTSTGGLVTAMLTAPNENGRPLFAAKDIKALFLNHSPKIFPQSRGPFASLTKMFKAISGPKYDGKYLHGLVREKLGVTRLHQTLTNVVIPTYDIKKLQPTIFSTYKAKSSKSMDALLSDICIGTSAAPTYLPAHCFETKDSHGKVREFNLIDGGVAANNPALVAMGEVRKEVLKKNPDFIAIKPTDYRRFLLVSVGTGSPKKEKKYNATSASKWGVLGWLSSGGSTPLVDVFTQASTDMVDIHISVLFQALSLKCNYLQIQDDTLSGTTASLDIATDQNLENLVKIGEGLLKKPVSRVNLETGIFEPVENEGTNEQALKRYAKQLSDERRLREMRSPHYTPPTPNQIQPPTFGNRITILSIDGGGIRGIIPAVILNFLESELQEIDGENARLADYFDVIAGTSTGGLVTAMLAAPDANNRPLFAAKDIKDFYLTHCPYIFPQSGCRLAVAKILKALAGPKYDGKYLHALVKEKLGDLRLHQTLTNVVIPTFDVKLLQPTIFSTYKVKSTPSLDALLSDICISTSAAPTYLPAHQFQTKDPQGEVREFNLVDGGVAANDPALVAINEVTKEVFKGSPDFFPIKPTDYGRFLVLSLGTGSAKAEEKYNASKASKWGVLGWLSADGSTPLINVFTQASADMVDIHISVVFQALHSQSSYLRIQDDELSGVLSSVDIATKENLENLAKIGEGLLKKPISRLNLESGIFETVENEGTNEQVLKRFAKQLSEEKRLREMRSPNTKPFKSNRVGDMKIDL
;
A
#
# COMPACT_ATOMS: atom_id res chain seq x y z
N MET A 1 42.08 54.72 -39.56
CA MET A 1 42.36 53.78 -40.67
C MET A 1 42.72 52.44 -40.07
N LYS A 2 42.38 51.35 -40.77
CA LYS A 2 42.69 49.94 -40.47
C LYS A 2 42.00 49.31 -39.24
N ASP A 3 40.84 48.74 -39.52
CA ASP A 3 40.54 47.31 -39.43
C ASP A 3 40.82 46.58 -38.10
N PHE A 4 39.73 46.19 -37.42
CA PHE A 4 39.71 45.08 -36.45
C PHE A 4 38.83 43.96 -37.00
N ASN A 5 39.36 42.72 -37.04
CA ASN A 5 38.72 41.59 -37.73
C ASN A 5 37.39 41.15 -37.09
N SER A 6 36.32 41.13 -37.88
CA SER A 6 34.98 40.68 -37.48
C SER A 6 34.75 39.17 -37.61
N SER A 7 35.80 38.35 -37.81
CA SER A 7 35.70 36.91 -38.07
C SER A 7 35.62 36.03 -36.82
N ASN A 8 36.29 36.42 -35.72
CA ASN A 8 36.55 35.49 -34.60
C ASN A 8 35.45 35.46 -33.52
N PHE A 9 34.43 36.30 -33.62
CA PHE A 9 33.34 36.34 -32.65
C PHE A 9 32.23 35.32 -32.94
N CYS A 10 32.01 34.96 -34.22
CA CYS A 10 30.94 34.04 -34.60
C CYS A 10 31.29 32.55 -34.35
N HIS A 11 32.55 32.13 -34.53
CA HIS A 11 32.96 30.74 -34.27
C HIS A 11 32.87 30.37 -32.78
N ASN A 12 33.36 31.25 -31.90
CA ASN A 12 33.34 31.05 -30.45
C ASN A 12 31.94 31.01 -29.83
N LEU A 13 30.90 31.44 -30.56
CA LEU A 13 29.50 31.35 -30.12
C LEU A 13 28.80 30.05 -30.56
N MET A 14 29.34 29.32 -31.55
CA MET A 14 28.79 28.03 -31.99
C MET A 14 29.45 26.83 -31.30
N GLU A 15 30.75 26.89 -31.01
CA GLU A 15 31.50 25.77 -30.38
C GLU A 15 31.25 25.62 -28.86
N ARG A 16 30.51 26.53 -28.23
CA ARG A 16 30.16 26.47 -26.79
C ARG A 16 28.79 25.87 -26.48
N THR A 17 28.02 25.47 -27.49
CA THR A 17 26.62 25.02 -27.32
C THR A 17 26.48 23.49 -27.19
N THR A 18 27.59 22.75 -27.20
CA THR A 18 27.60 21.28 -27.27
C THR A 18 28.40 20.59 -26.15
N SER A 19 28.02 20.81 -24.88
CA SER A 19 28.41 19.91 -23.77
C SER A 19 27.60 20.05 -22.45
N ILE A 20 26.50 20.81 -22.42
CA ILE A 20 25.60 20.83 -21.26
C ILE A 20 24.41 19.91 -21.55
N VAL A 21 24.34 18.78 -20.85
CA VAL A 21 23.13 17.94 -20.81
C VAL A 21 22.05 18.74 -20.11
N ASN A 22 20.95 19.04 -20.81
CA ASN A 22 19.79 19.73 -20.25
C ASN A 22 19.05 18.82 -19.25
N GLN A 23 19.58 18.71 -18.03
CA GLN A 23 18.89 18.13 -16.90
C GLN A 23 17.68 18.98 -16.52
N ILE A 24 16.61 18.32 -16.07
CA ILE A 24 15.40 18.98 -15.56
C ILE A 24 15.79 20.03 -14.52
N GLN A 25 15.39 21.28 -14.75
CA GLN A 25 15.53 22.34 -13.75
C GLN A 25 14.65 22.01 -12.53
N ALA A 26 15.22 22.11 -11.33
CA ALA A 26 14.61 21.57 -10.13
C ALA A 26 13.22 22.19 -9.78
N PRO A 27 12.31 21.43 -9.13
CA PRO A 27 10.98 21.91 -8.73
C PRO A 27 10.96 23.22 -7.95
N THR A 28 12.02 23.56 -7.22
CA THR A 28 12.16 24.84 -6.51
C THR A 28 12.04 26.08 -7.41
N TYR A 29 12.28 25.96 -8.73
CA TYR A 29 12.11 27.04 -9.71
C TYR A 29 10.73 27.05 -10.39
N GLY A 30 9.97 25.95 -10.32
CA GLY A 30 8.66 25.81 -10.94
C GLY A 30 7.50 26.00 -9.97
N ASP A 31 6.27 25.76 -10.45
CA ASP A 31 5.07 25.74 -9.62
C ASP A 31 4.60 24.31 -9.29
N LEU A 32 5.13 23.28 -9.97
CA LEU A 32 4.73 21.88 -9.80
C LEU A 32 5.91 20.95 -9.42
N ILE A 33 5.57 19.68 -9.12
CA ILE A 33 6.44 18.50 -9.04
C ILE A 33 5.77 17.45 -9.93
N THR A 34 6.49 16.93 -10.91
CA THR A 34 5.93 16.08 -11.96
C THR A 34 6.31 14.61 -11.74
N ILE A 35 5.30 13.73 -11.62
CA ILE A 35 5.50 12.30 -11.38
C ILE A 35 4.82 11.48 -12.48
N LEU A 36 5.56 10.51 -13.04
CA LEU A 36 5.02 9.45 -13.88
C LEU A 36 5.08 8.11 -13.17
N SER A 37 3.94 7.42 -13.02
CA SER A 37 3.83 6.07 -12.47
C SER A 37 3.44 5.04 -13.53
N ILE A 38 4.04 3.85 -13.45
CA ILE A 38 3.87 2.76 -14.42
C ILE A 38 3.73 1.42 -13.68
N ASP A 39 2.57 0.79 -13.81
CA ASP A 39 2.24 -0.40 -13.02
C ASP A 39 3.00 -1.66 -13.47
N GLY A 40 3.09 -2.64 -12.55
CA GLY A 40 3.45 -4.01 -12.88
C GLY A 40 2.37 -4.73 -13.72
N GLY A 41 2.78 -5.72 -14.53
CA GLY A 41 1.80 -6.45 -15.38
C GLY A 41 2.32 -7.42 -16.43
N GLY A 42 3.61 -7.77 -16.48
CA GLY A 42 4.16 -8.67 -17.50
C GLY A 42 4.00 -8.13 -18.92
N ILE A 43 3.66 -8.98 -19.90
CA ILE A 43 3.49 -8.57 -21.31
C ILE A 43 2.48 -7.42 -21.51
N ARG A 44 1.57 -7.22 -20.55
CA ARG A 44 0.58 -6.13 -20.56
C ARG A 44 1.22 -4.74 -20.46
N GLY A 45 2.52 -4.65 -20.15
CA GLY A 45 3.33 -3.43 -20.29
C GLY A 45 3.30 -2.79 -21.70
N ILE A 46 2.85 -3.52 -22.73
CA ILE A 46 2.48 -2.96 -24.04
C ILE A 46 1.44 -1.84 -23.94
N ILE A 47 0.48 -1.94 -23.00
CA ILE A 47 -0.57 -0.94 -22.79
C ILE A 47 0.05 0.41 -22.36
N PRO A 48 0.76 0.52 -21.22
CA PRO A 48 1.43 1.77 -20.87
C PRO A 48 2.48 2.20 -21.90
N ALA A 49 3.24 1.30 -22.52
CA ALA A 49 4.17 1.66 -23.59
C ALA A 49 3.47 2.38 -24.77
N THR A 50 2.25 1.98 -25.10
CA THR A 50 1.43 2.61 -26.15
C THR A 50 0.91 3.99 -25.71
N ILE A 51 0.47 4.13 -24.46
CA ILE A 51 0.05 5.43 -23.87
C ILE A 51 1.23 6.42 -23.79
N LEU A 52 2.40 5.94 -23.36
CA LEU A 52 3.62 6.74 -23.22
C LEU A 52 4.19 7.16 -24.58
N SER A 53 4.12 6.28 -25.59
CA SER A 53 4.47 6.64 -26.97
C SER A 53 3.59 7.76 -27.54
N PHE A 54 2.33 7.87 -27.09
CA PHE A 54 1.48 9.01 -27.45
C PHE A 54 1.87 10.27 -26.66
N LEU A 55 2.01 10.17 -25.34
CA LEU A 55 2.39 11.31 -24.49
C LEU A 55 3.71 11.95 -24.94
N GLU A 56 4.72 11.14 -25.28
CA GLU A 56 6.00 11.65 -25.77
C GLU A 56 5.88 12.32 -27.15
N SER A 57 5.01 11.83 -28.04
CA SER A 57 4.77 12.52 -29.33
C SER A 57 4.10 13.87 -29.13
N GLN A 58 3.18 14.00 -28.16
CA GLN A 58 2.54 15.28 -27.84
C GLN A 58 3.53 16.31 -27.25
N LEU A 59 4.56 15.84 -26.56
CA LEU A 59 5.65 16.69 -26.09
C LEU A 59 6.60 17.07 -27.23
N GLN A 60 6.88 16.14 -28.16
CA GLN A 60 7.67 16.41 -29.37
C GLN A 60 6.97 17.39 -30.33
N GLU A 61 5.64 17.35 -30.43
CA GLU A 61 4.81 18.32 -31.15
C GLU A 61 4.86 19.74 -30.53
N LEU A 62 5.19 19.87 -29.23
CA LEU A 62 5.22 21.15 -28.51
C LEU A 62 6.62 21.77 -28.38
N ASP A 63 7.65 20.94 -28.18
CA ASP A 63 9.02 21.36 -27.82
C ASP A 63 10.13 20.76 -28.74
N GLY A 64 9.78 19.96 -29.75
CA GLY A 64 10.70 19.45 -30.78
C GLY A 64 11.07 17.96 -30.65
N GLU A 65 11.49 17.34 -31.75
CA GLU A 65 11.64 15.88 -31.88
C GLU A 65 12.67 15.23 -30.93
N ASP A 66 13.62 15.99 -30.39
CA ASP A 66 14.67 15.48 -29.49
C ASP A 66 14.23 15.34 -28.03
N VAL A 67 13.05 15.86 -27.65
CA VAL A 67 12.57 15.77 -26.26
C VAL A 67 12.03 14.38 -25.92
N ARG A 68 12.18 13.98 -24.66
CA ARG A 68 11.84 12.67 -24.11
C ARG A 68 11.12 12.82 -22.78
N LEU A 69 10.42 11.78 -22.33
CA LEU A 69 9.68 11.81 -21.05
C LEU A 69 10.56 12.19 -19.85
N ALA A 70 11.84 11.78 -19.85
CA ALA A 70 12.82 12.12 -18.82
C ALA A 70 13.27 13.61 -18.80
N ASP A 71 12.76 14.45 -19.71
CA ASP A 71 12.97 15.91 -19.72
C ASP A 71 11.81 16.69 -19.04
N TYR A 72 10.76 15.99 -18.60
CA TYR A 72 9.54 16.59 -18.06
C TYR A 72 9.11 16.05 -16.69
N PHE A 73 9.54 14.84 -16.32
CA PHE A 73 9.16 14.18 -15.07
C PHE A 73 10.29 14.20 -14.04
N ASP A 74 10.08 14.92 -12.92
CA ASP A 74 10.98 14.98 -11.76
C ASP A 74 11.23 13.61 -11.12
N VAL A 75 10.20 12.75 -11.19
CA VAL A 75 10.28 11.33 -10.82
C VAL A 75 9.57 10.48 -11.88
N ILE A 76 10.27 9.46 -12.39
CA ILE A 76 9.64 8.34 -13.11
C ILE A 76 9.71 7.10 -12.21
N THR A 77 8.56 6.52 -11.89
CA THR A 77 8.44 5.36 -11.00
C THR A 77 7.76 4.19 -11.70
N GLY A 78 8.22 2.98 -11.39
CA GLY A 78 7.71 1.79 -12.03
C GLY A 78 8.01 0.52 -11.26
N THR A 79 7.06 -0.41 -11.29
CA THR A 79 7.15 -1.72 -10.64
C THR A 79 7.18 -2.82 -11.69
N SER A 80 7.99 -3.87 -11.48
CA SER A 80 8.05 -5.01 -12.40
C SER A 80 8.35 -4.56 -13.84
N THR A 81 7.48 -4.91 -14.78
CA THR A 81 7.56 -4.43 -16.17
C THR A 81 7.53 -2.89 -16.29
N GLY A 82 6.79 -2.19 -15.44
CA GLY A 82 6.87 -0.72 -15.35
C GLY A 82 8.24 -0.22 -14.87
N GLY A 83 8.91 -0.99 -14.01
CA GLY A 83 10.30 -0.74 -13.57
C GLY A 83 11.32 -0.96 -14.70
N LEU A 84 11.12 -1.97 -15.56
CA LEU A 84 11.89 -2.13 -16.80
C LEU A 84 11.71 -0.93 -17.72
N VAL A 85 10.47 -0.48 -17.92
CA VAL A 85 10.14 0.71 -18.73
C VAL A 85 10.75 1.98 -18.15
N THR A 86 10.71 2.15 -16.83
CA THR A 86 11.39 3.25 -16.11
C THR A 86 12.87 3.28 -16.42
N ALA A 87 13.56 2.13 -16.31
CA ALA A 87 14.99 2.05 -16.63
C ALA A 87 15.29 2.30 -18.12
N MET A 88 14.44 1.84 -19.04
CA MET A 88 14.57 2.14 -20.48
C MET A 88 14.46 3.63 -20.80
N LEU A 89 13.57 4.36 -20.10
CA LEU A 89 13.33 5.79 -20.28
C LEU A 89 14.35 6.70 -19.57
N THR A 90 15.13 6.17 -18.61
CA THR A 90 15.99 6.99 -17.73
C THR A 90 17.46 6.60 -17.71
N ALA A 91 17.83 5.43 -18.24
CA ALA A 91 19.24 5.08 -18.43
C ALA A 91 19.87 5.98 -19.50
N PRO A 92 21.07 6.55 -19.27
CA PRO A 92 21.78 7.34 -20.25
C PRO A 92 22.39 6.46 -21.36
N ASN A 93 22.32 6.95 -22.59
CA ASN A 93 23.21 6.55 -23.68
C ASN A 93 24.51 7.40 -23.66
N GLU A 94 25.41 7.14 -24.61
CA GLU A 94 26.72 7.81 -24.73
C GLU A 94 26.63 9.34 -24.84
N ASN A 95 25.50 9.87 -25.33
CA ASN A 95 25.24 11.31 -25.48
C ASN A 95 24.51 11.94 -24.27
N GLY A 96 24.32 11.20 -23.17
CA GLY A 96 23.57 11.69 -22.00
C GLY A 96 22.08 11.88 -22.26
N ARG A 97 21.51 11.20 -23.27
CA ARG A 97 20.07 11.17 -23.57
C ARG A 97 19.49 9.79 -23.20
N PRO A 98 18.16 9.64 -23.04
CA PRO A 98 17.54 8.35 -22.77
C PRO A 98 17.95 7.27 -23.78
N LEU A 99 18.20 6.07 -23.26
CA LEU A 99 18.59 4.90 -24.06
C LEU A 99 17.52 4.48 -25.07
N PHE A 100 16.24 4.71 -24.75
CA PHE A 100 15.10 4.46 -25.63
C PHE A 100 14.12 5.66 -25.63
N ALA A 101 13.50 5.94 -26.77
CA ALA A 101 12.30 6.77 -26.83
C ALA A 101 11.06 5.93 -26.47
N ALA A 102 9.97 6.56 -26.04
CA ALA A 102 8.77 5.85 -25.59
C ALA A 102 8.14 4.97 -26.69
N LYS A 103 8.31 5.36 -27.96
CA LYS A 103 7.88 4.60 -29.15
C LYS A 103 8.62 3.27 -29.33
N ASP A 104 9.89 3.19 -28.93
CA ASP A 104 10.74 2.01 -29.15
C ASP A 104 10.36 0.85 -28.23
N ILE A 105 9.84 1.19 -27.04
CA ILE A 105 9.42 0.26 -25.99
C ILE A 105 8.37 -0.72 -26.52
N LYS A 106 7.39 -0.25 -27.30
CA LYS A 106 6.36 -1.10 -27.94
C LYS A 106 7.01 -2.19 -28.80
N ALA A 107 8.01 -1.82 -29.62
CA ALA A 107 8.73 -2.76 -30.47
C ALA A 107 9.59 -3.76 -29.66
N LEU A 108 10.21 -3.33 -28.54
CA LEU A 108 10.92 -4.23 -27.64
C LEU A 108 10.00 -5.33 -27.07
N PHE A 109 8.80 -4.97 -26.61
CA PHE A 109 7.85 -5.97 -26.12
C PHE A 109 7.43 -6.97 -27.19
N LEU A 110 7.13 -6.51 -28.41
CA LEU A 110 6.80 -7.41 -29.54
C LEU A 110 7.96 -8.37 -29.84
N ASN A 111 9.19 -7.85 -29.93
CA ASN A 111 10.37 -8.61 -30.37
C ASN A 111 10.97 -9.54 -29.29
N HIS A 112 10.75 -9.27 -28.01
CA HIS A 112 11.38 -10.01 -26.90
C HIS A 112 10.41 -10.78 -26.00
N SER A 113 9.14 -10.39 -25.87
CA SER A 113 8.18 -11.12 -25.01
C SER A 113 8.04 -12.61 -25.38
N PRO A 114 7.99 -13.03 -26.67
CA PRO A 114 7.93 -14.45 -27.03
C PRO A 114 9.19 -15.25 -26.66
N LYS A 115 10.31 -14.57 -26.37
CA LYS A 115 11.60 -15.17 -25.96
C LYS A 115 11.79 -15.17 -24.44
N ILE A 116 11.23 -14.16 -23.75
CA ILE A 116 11.14 -14.10 -22.28
C ILE A 116 10.11 -15.14 -21.77
N PHE A 117 8.96 -15.23 -22.45
CA PHE A 117 7.85 -16.11 -22.11
C PHE A 117 7.55 -17.12 -23.24
N PRO A 118 8.45 -18.09 -23.51
CA PRO A 118 8.31 -19.04 -24.62
C PRO A 118 7.06 -19.92 -24.50
N GLN A 119 6.21 -19.87 -25.52
CA GLN A 119 4.94 -20.60 -25.58
C GLN A 119 5.15 -22.04 -26.10
N SER A 120 5.15 -23.01 -25.19
CA SER A 120 5.33 -24.43 -25.53
C SER A 120 4.23 -24.95 -26.48
N ARG A 121 4.61 -25.37 -27.69
CA ARG A 121 3.74 -25.99 -28.70
C ARG A 121 4.09 -27.48 -28.85
N GLY A 122 3.10 -28.37 -28.74
CA GLY A 122 3.29 -29.83 -28.91
C GLY A 122 2.26 -30.67 -28.12
N PRO A 123 2.06 -31.95 -28.46
CA PRO A 123 0.97 -32.77 -27.90
C PRO A 123 1.08 -33.02 -26.39
N PHE A 124 2.30 -33.09 -25.84
CA PHE A 124 2.55 -33.28 -24.41
C PHE A 124 2.76 -31.96 -23.64
N ALA A 125 2.53 -30.79 -24.26
CA ALA A 125 2.82 -29.48 -23.66
C ALA A 125 2.00 -29.16 -22.40
N SER A 126 0.81 -29.74 -22.25
CA SER A 126 -0.01 -29.57 -21.02
C SER A 126 0.63 -30.29 -19.82
N LEU A 127 1.04 -31.54 -20.02
CA LEU A 127 1.63 -32.38 -18.98
C LEU A 127 2.99 -31.83 -18.51
N THR A 128 3.84 -31.38 -19.45
CA THR A 128 5.14 -30.80 -19.11
C THR A 128 5.02 -29.42 -18.43
N LYS A 129 4.04 -28.58 -18.80
CA LYS A 129 3.73 -27.34 -18.07
C LYS A 129 3.33 -27.62 -16.63
N MET A 130 2.47 -28.61 -16.39
CA MET A 130 2.01 -28.99 -15.05
C MET A 130 3.17 -29.43 -14.14
N PHE A 131 4.01 -30.36 -14.60
CA PHE A 131 5.17 -30.83 -13.83
C PHE A 131 6.22 -29.72 -13.58
N LYS A 132 6.44 -28.82 -14.54
CA LYS A 132 7.43 -27.76 -14.41
C LYS A 132 7.01 -26.68 -13.40
N ALA A 133 5.73 -26.27 -13.39
CA ALA A 133 5.20 -25.29 -12.44
C ALA A 133 5.27 -25.76 -10.97
N ILE A 134 5.30 -27.08 -10.74
CA ILE A 134 5.41 -27.68 -9.41
C ILE A 134 6.87 -27.67 -8.92
N SER A 135 7.83 -27.92 -9.82
CA SER A 135 9.25 -28.17 -9.47
C SER A 135 10.20 -26.97 -9.62
N GLY A 136 9.74 -25.85 -10.16
CA GLY A 136 10.51 -24.60 -10.26
C GLY A 136 9.65 -23.43 -10.79
N PRO A 137 10.21 -22.22 -10.93
CA PRO A 137 9.51 -21.12 -11.59
C PRO A 137 9.20 -21.49 -13.05
N LYS A 138 8.08 -20.96 -13.56
CA LYS A 138 7.54 -21.22 -14.91
C LYS A 138 8.60 -20.94 -16.00
N TYR A 139 9.36 -19.86 -15.83
CA TYR A 139 10.46 -19.41 -16.68
C TYR A 139 11.77 -19.32 -15.90
N ASP A 140 12.91 -19.52 -16.55
CA ASP A 140 14.22 -19.59 -15.88
C ASP A 140 14.96 -18.23 -15.80
N GLY A 141 14.33 -17.15 -16.25
CA GLY A 141 14.85 -15.78 -16.23
C GLY A 141 16.02 -15.51 -17.19
N LYS A 142 16.75 -16.51 -17.68
CA LYS A 142 18.06 -16.32 -18.32
C LYS A 142 18.03 -15.36 -19.52
N TYR A 143 17.02 -15.47 -20.37
CA TYR A 143 16.90 -14.56 -21.53
C TYR A 143 16.60 -13.11 -21.11
N LEU A 144 15.74 -12.91 -20.11
CA LEU A 144 15.46 -11.59 -19.53
C LEU A 144 16.72 -11.00 -18.86
N HIS A 145 17.42 -11.79 -18.05
CA HIS A 145 18.62 -11.33 -17.34
C HIS A 145 19.75 -10.98 -18.32
N GLY A 146 19.89 -11.77 -19.40
CA GLY A 146 20.81 -11.48 -20.50
C GLY A 146 20.46 -10.18 -21.20
N LEU A 147 19.21 -10.02 -21.66
CA LEU A 147 18.73 -8.82 -22.36
C LEU A 147 18.85 -7.54 -21.51
N VAL A 148 18.47 -7.61 -20.23
CA VAL A 148 18.55 -6.47 -19.30
C VAL A 148 20.00 -6.05 -19.04
N ARG A 149 20.93 -7.01 -18.94
CA ARG A 149 22.37 -6.74 -18.80
C ARG A 149 23.02 -6.28 -20.11
N GLU A 150 22.56 -6.76 -21.25
CA GLU A 150 22.97 -6.31 -22.59
C GLU A 150 22.60 -4.84 -22.81
N LYS A 151 21.37 -4.43 -22.46
CA LYS A 151 20.90 -3.06 -22.71
C LYS A 151 21.37 -2.05 -21.66
N LEU A 152 21.38 -2.40 -20.37
CA LEU A 152 21.76 -1.46 -19.31
C LEU A 152 23.26 -1.50 -18.94
N GLY A 153 23.99 -2.52 -19.40
CA GLY A 153 25.43 -2.66 -19.18
C GLY A 153 25.81 -2.59 -17.69
N VAL A 154 26.72 -1.67 -17.38
CA VAL A 154 27.23 -1.39 -16.03
C VAL A 154 26.58 -0.17 -15.35
N THR A 155 25.50 0.36 -15.92
CA THR A 155 24.80 1.55 -15.42
C THR A 155 24.27 1.34 -14.00
N ARG A 156 24.54 2.31 -13.12
CA ARG A 156 24.09 2.33 -11.72
C ARG A 156 22.93 3.29 -11.47
N LEU A 157 22.25 3.09 -10.35
CA LEU A 157 21.06 3.85 -9.96
C LEU A 157 21.29 5.38 -9.86
N HIS A 158 22.47 5.83 -9.44
CA HIS A 158 22.77 7.27 -9.39
C HIS A 158 22.94 7.92 -10.77
N GLN A 159 23.07 7.13 -11.85
CA GLN A 159 23.33 7.61 -13.21
C GLN A 159 22.05 7.86 -14.02
N THR A 160 20.86 7.66 -13.44
CA THR A 160 19.60 7.90 -14.14
C THR A 160 19.38 9.39 -14.42
N LEU A 161 18.89 9.70 -15.62
CA LEU A 161 18.77 11.07 -16.14
C LEU A 161 17.76 11.95 -15.40
N THR A 162 16.75 11.32 -14.81
CA THR A 162 15.88 11.92 -13.79
C THR A 162 15.86 10.97 -12.57
N ASN A 163 15.23 11.39 -11.48
CA ASN A 163 15.14 10.55 -10.29
C ASN A 163 14.17 9.39 -10.57
N VAL A 164 14.58 8.16 -10.29
CA VAL A 164 13.71 6.99 -10.37
C VAL A 164 13.31 6.50 -8.99
N VAL A 165 12.18 5.81 -8.93
CA VAL A 165 11.73 5.03 -7.77
C VAL A 165 11.26 3.67 -8.28
N ILE A 166 11.95 2.60 -7.90
CA ILE A 166 11.66 1.22 -8.33
C ILE A 166 11.50 0.34 -7.08
N PRO A 167 10.27 -0.08 -6.74
CA PRO A 167 10.03 -1.03 -5.66
C PRO A 167 10.56 -2.43 -5.96
N THR A 168 11.04 -3.10 -4.93
CA THR A 168 11.33 -4.54 -4.87
C THR A 168 10.94 -5.04 -3.48
N TYR A 169 10.85 -6.35 -3.25
CA TYR A 169 10.65 -6.90 -1.91
C TYR A 169 11.81 -7.84 -1.53
N ASP A 170 12.42 -7.63 -0.36
CA ASP A 170 13.49 -8.50 0.14
C ASP A 170 12.89 -9.62 1.00
N ILE A 171 12.93 -10.86 0.50
CA ILE A 171 12.29 -12.01 1.16
C ILE A 171 13.08 -12.53 2.36
N LYS A 172 14.34 -12.14 2.51
CA LYS A 172 15.18 -12.53 3.65
C LYS A 172 14.85 -11.66 4.85
N LYS A 173 14.71 -10.35 4.63
CA LYS A 173 14.32 -9.38 5.67
C LYS A 173 12.81 -9.26 5.86
N LEU A 174 12.01 -9.83 4.96
CA LEU A 174 10.55 -9.71 4.92
C LEU A 174 10.10 -8.23 4.98
N GLN A 175 10.67 -7.40 4.09
CA GLN A 175 10.33 -5.98 3.97
C GLN A 175 10.48 -5.46 2.52
N PRO A 176 9.74 -4.41 2.12
CA PRO A 176 9.97 -3.72 0.85
C PRO A 176 11.34 -3.05 0.81
N THR A 177 12.05 -3.21 -0.31
CA THR A 177 13.29 -2.50 -0.63
C THR A 177 13.03 -1.55 -1.80
N ILE A 178 12.83 -0.27 -1.47
CA ILE A 178 12.58 0.79 -2.45
C ILE A 178 13.91 1.39 -2.90
N PHE A 179 14.32 1.06 -4.12
CA PHE A 179 15.46 1.70 -4.78
C PHE A 179 15.04 3.06 -5.34
N SER A 180 15.76 4.12 -4.98
CA SER A 180 15.53 5.45 -5.53
C SER A 180 16.84 6.20 -5.78
N THR A 181 16.89 7.07 -6.79
CA THR A 181 18.08 7.89 -7.09
C THR A 181 18.45 8.79 -5.91
N TYR A 182 17.45 9.23 -5.13
CA TYR A 182 17.64 9.95 -3.86
C TYR A 182 18.42 9.10 -2.84
N LYS A 183 18.04 7.84 -2.62
CA LYS A 183 18.78 6.92 -1.74
C LYS A 183 20.13 6.49 -2.29
N ALA A 184 20.32 6.43 -3.61
CA ALA A 184 21.64 6.21 -4.20
C ALA A 184 22.61 7.37 -3.88
N LYS A 185 22.11 8.61 -3.91
CA LYS A 185 22.86 9.82 -3.51
C LYS A 185 23.21 9.83 -2.02
N SER A 186 22.32 9.37 -1.12
CA SER A 186 22.59 9.37 0.34
C SER A 186 23.25 8.09 0.89
N SER A 187 23.07 6.94 0.25
CA SER A 187 23.62 5.66 0.69
C SER A 187 24.22 4.87 -0.47
N LYS A 188 25.55 4.77 -0.49
CA LYS A 188 26.31 3.98 -1.48
C LYS A 188 25.89 2.50 -1.53
N SER A 189 25.31 1.97 -0.44
CA SER A 189 24.76 0.61 -0.39
C SER A 189 23.48 0.42 -1.24
N MET A 190 22.79 1.50 -1.58
CA MET A 190 21.59 1.51 -2.44
C MET A 190 21.91 1.79 -3.91
N ASP A 191 23.15 2.22 -4.23
CA ASP A 191 23.61 2.47 -5.60
C ASP A 191 23.98 1.16 -6.35
N ALA A 192 23.00 0.29 -6.51
CA ALA A 192 23.13 -0.98 -7.22
C ALA A 192 23.21 -0.77 -8.74
N LEU A 193 23.58 -1.84 -9.47
CA LEU A 193 23.43 -1.89 -10.92
C LEU A 193 21.95 -1.82 -11.28
N LEU A 194 21.60 -0.95 -12.23
CA LEU A 194 20.21 -0.77 -12.69
C LEU A 194 19.67 -2.07 -13.31
N SER A 195 20.54 -2.89 -13.90
CA SER A 195 20.22 -4.23 -14.40
C SER A 195 19.80 -5.21 -13.30
N ASP A 196 20.46 -5.21 -12.14
CA ASP A 196 20.07 -6.08 -11.01
C ASP A 196 18.81 -5.58 -10.29
N ILE A 197 18.58 -4.26 -10.24
CA ILE A 197 17.30 -3.67 -9.79
C ILE A 197 16.16 -4.10 -10.73
N CYS A 198 16.37 -4.00 -12.05
CA CYS A 198 15.41 -4.39 -13.09
C CYS A 198 15.05 -5.89 -13.04
N ILE A 199 16.04 -6.75 -12.81
CA ILE A 199 15.81 -8.18 -12.60
C ILE A 199 15.02 -8.41 -11.30
N GLY A 200 15.44 -7.78 -10.19
CA GLY A 200 14.77 -7.91 -8.89
C GLY A 200 13.31 -7.46 -8.91
N THR A 201 13.01 -6.27 -9.44
CA THR A 201 11.64 -5.74 -9.50
C THR A 201 10.71 -6.58 -10.37
N SER A 202 11.25 -7.37 -11.32
CA SER A 202 10.49 -8.23 -12.24
C SER A 202 10.44 -9.71 -11.84
N ALA A 203 11.04 -10.09 -10.71
CA ALA A 203 11.20 -11.48 -10.29
C ALA A 203 9.90 -12.04 -9.64
N ALA A 204 8.84 -12.13 -10.44
CA ALA A 204 7.49 -12.45 -9.98
C ALA A 204 7.39 -13.89 -9.41
N PRO A 205 6.94 -14.08 -8.16
CA PRO A 205 6.80 -15.40 -7.54
C PRO A 205 6.05 -16.41 -8.41
N THR A 206 6.55 -17.65 -8.47
CA THR A 206 6.13 -18.73 -9.37
C THR A 206 6.37 -18.54 -10.87
N TYR A 207 6.50 -17.30 -11.37
CA TYR A 207 6.78 -17.01 -12.79
C TYR A 207 8.28 -17.01 -13.10
N LEU A 208 9.07 -16.30 -12.29
CA LEU A 208 10.49 -16.04 -12.49
C LEU A 208 11.29 -16.34 -11.20
N PRO A 209 12.60 -16.63 -11.29
CA PRO A 209 13.43 -16.88 -10.13
C PRO A 209 13.69 -15.59 -9.32
N ALA A 210 13.64 -15.69 -7.99
CA ALA A 210 14.14 -14.65 -7.09
C ALA A 210 15.62 -14.33 -7.37
N HIS A 211 16.02 -13.07 -7.20
CA HIS A 211 17.36 -12.56 -7.54
C HIS A 211 18.17 -12.22 -6.30
N CYS A 212 19.48 -12.44 -6.33
CA CYS A 212 20.39 -11.92 -5.30
C CYS A 212 21.64 -11.27 -5.90
N PHE A 213 22.13 -10.27 -5.18
CA PHE A 213 23.39 -9.58 -5.44
C PHE A 213 23.87 -8.89 -4.16
N GLU A 214 25.10 -8.37 -4.21
CA GLU A 214 25.73 -7.64 -3.11
C GLU A 214 26.13 -6.23 -3.55
N THR A 215 26.07 -5.28 -2.63
CA THR A 215 26.71 -3.96 -2.73
C THR A 215 27.68 -3.74 -1.57
N LYS A 216 28.43 -2.65 -1.60
CA LYS A 216 29.30 -2.21 -0.50
C LYS A 216 29.02 -0.75 -0.16
N ASP A 217 28.95 -0.43 1.13
CA ASP A 217 28.78 0.94 1.59
C ASP A 217 30.08 1.77 1.53
N SER A 218 30.06 2.98 2.11
CA SER A 218 31.23 3.87 2.25
C SER A 218 32.37 3.29 3.08
N HIS A 219 32.08 2.33 3.96
CA HIS A 219 33.04 1.69 4.87
C HIS A 219 33.47 0.29 4.39
N GLY A 220 33.00 -0.13 3.21
CA GLY A 220 33.29 -1.44 2.63
C GLY A 220 32.44 -2.58 3.19
N LYS A 221 31.48 -2.31 4.08
CA LYS A 221 30.55 -3.31 4.62
C LYS A 221 29.66 -3.81 3.48
N VAL A 222 29.58 -5.14 3.35
CA VAL A 222 28.74 -5.80 2.35
C VAL A 222 27.27 -5.69 2.75
N ARG A 223 26.41 -5.34 1.79
CA ARG A 223 24.95 -5.40 1.90
C ARG A 223 24.41 -6.39 0.85
N GLU A 224 23.93 -7.52 1.34
CA GLU A 224 23.20 -8.51 0.54
C GLU A 224 21.75 -8.06 0.29
N PHE A 225 21.24 -8.34 -0.90
CA PHE A 225 19.84 -8.18 -1.29
C PHE A 225 19.26 -9.51 -1.79
N ASN A 226 18.07 -9.89 -1.33
CA ASN A 226 17.37 -11.14 -1.69
C ASN A 226 15.98 -10.83 -2.26
N LEU A 227 15.93 -10.42 -3.53
CA LEU A 227 14.79 -9.70 -4.10
C LEU A 227 13.80 -10.57 -4.87
N ILE A 228 12.53 -10.20 -4.76
CA ILE A 228 11.43 -10.56 -5.67
C ILE A 228 10.70 -9.29 -6.15
N ASP A 229 9.73 -9.51 -7.05
CA ASP A 229 8.96 -8.48 -7.74
C ASP A 229 8.33 -7.43 -6.82
N GLY A 230 8.41 -6.16 -7.24
CA GLY A 230 7.89 -5.02 -6.46
C GLY A 230 6.36 -5.00 -6.33
N GLY A 231 5.63 -5.68 -7.22
CA GLY A 231 4.17 -5.75 -7.24
C GLY A 231 3.57 -6.54 -6.07
N VAL A 232 4.45 -7.20 -5.29
CA VAL A 232 4.14 -7.79 -3.99
C VAL A 232 3.89 -6.73 -2.91
N ALA A 233 4.49 -5.54 -3.03
CA ALA A 233 4.33 -4.43 -2.09
C ALA A 233 3.56 -3.24 -2.68
N ALA A 234 3.86 -2.84 -3.92
CA ALA A 234 3.27 -1.68 -4.57
C ALA A 234 3.18 -1.90 -6.09
N ASN A 235 2.11 -2.54 -6.56
CA ASN A 235 1.92 -2.78 -8.00
C ASN A 235 1.69 -1.49 -8.79
N ASN A 236 0.92 -0.55 -8.23
CA ASN A 236 0.99 0.86 -8.60
C ASN A 236 1.96 1.59 -7.64
N PRO A 237 3.14 2.04 -8.11
CA PRO A 237 4.14 2.69 -7.26
C PRO A 237 3.92 4.19 -7.04
N ALA A 238 2.83 4.80 -7.55
CA ALA A 238 2.60 6.24 -7.49
C ALA A 238 2.71 6.84 -6.07
N LEU A 239 2.07 6.21 -5.08
CA LEU A 239 2.11 6.68 -3.69
C LEU A 239 3.52 6.56 -3.09
N VAL A 240 4.30 5.55 -3.52
CA VAL A 240 5.69 5.33 -3.10
C VAL A 240 6.59 6.47 -3.60
N ALA A 241 6.41 6.90 -4.86
CA ALA A 241 7.13 8.05 -5.40
C ALA A 241 6.75 9.36 -4.69
N MET A 242 5.46 9.58 -4.41
CA MET A 242 5.03 10.71 -3.57
C MET A 242 5.65 10.64 -2.16
N GLY A 243 5.80 9.45 -1.60
CA GLY A 243 6.46 9.22 -0.31
C GLY A 243 7.95 9.57 -0.33
N GLU A 244 8.70 9.09 -1.32
CA GLU A 244 10.14 9.36 -1.46
C GLU A 244 10.41 10.86 -1.74
N VAL A 245 9.61 11.52 -2.60
CA VAL A 245 9.68 12.99 -2.78
C VAL A 245 9.50 13.72 -1.45
N ARG A 246 8.51 13.33 -0.64
CA ARG A 246 8.24 13.99 0.65
C ARG A 246 9.35 13.75 1.69
N LYS A 247 10.12 12.65 1.60
CA LYS A 247 11.34 12.46 2.41
C LYS A 247 12.42 13.48 2.06
N GLU A 248 12.57 13.82 0.78
CA GLU A 248 13.57 14.79 0.32
C GLU A 248 13.16 16.23 0.65
N VAL A 249 11.87 16.58 0.55
CA VAL A 249 11.33 17.85 1.08
C VAL A 249 11.59 17.95 2.59
N LEU A 250 11.38 16.87 3.35
CA LEU A 250 11.67 16.78 4.79
C LEU A 250 13.15 17.00 5.12
N LYS A 251 14.05 16.42 4.32
CA LYS A 251 15.51 16.60 4.43
C LYS A 251 15.99 18.00 4.01
N LYS A 252 15.09 18.89 3.54
CA LYS A 252 15.41 20.20 2.97
C LYS A 252 16.37 20.10 1.77
N ASN A 253 16.20 19.07 0.95
CA ASN A 253 16.93 18.90 -0.29
C ASN A 253 16.78 20.18 -1.15
N PRO A 254 17.89 20.78 -1.67
CA PRO A 254 17.87 22.00 -2.48
C PRO A 254 16.81 22.03 -3.58
N ASP A 255 16.57 20.89 -4.22
CA ASP A 255 15.62 20.75 -5.34
C ASP A 255 14.17 21.07 -4.94
N PHE A 256 13.87 21.05 -3.64
CA PHE A 256 12.52 21.18 -3.05
C PHE A 256 12.40 22.25 -1.95
N ILE A 257 13.41 23.10 -1.71
CA ILE A 257 13.42 24.02 -0.54
C ILE A 257 12.19 24.95 -0.45
N ALA A 258 11.64 25.39 -1.59
CA ALA A 258 10.45 26.25 -1.63
C ALA A 258 9.12 25.54 -1.27
N ILE A 259 9.14 24.22 -1.01
CA ILE A 259 7.94 23.38 -0.92
C ILE A 259 7.66 22.95 0.52
N LYS A 260 6.40 23.09 0.95
CA LYS A 260 5.96 22.58 2.26
C LYS A 260 5.68 21.07 2.16
N PRO A 261 6.13 20.23 3.11
CA PRO A 261 5.90 18.78 3.10
C PRO A 261 4.42 18.32 3.06
N THR A 262 3.47 19.25 3.19
CA THR A 262 2.01 19.02 3.17
C THR A 262 1.31 19.60 1.94
N ASP A 263 1.99 20.37 1.07
CA ASP A 263 1.33 21.07 -0.02
C ASP A 263 1.22 20.24 -1.29
N TYR A 264 0.36 19.24 -1.23
CA TYR A 264 0.02 18.33 -2.33
C TYR A 264 -0.50 19.05 -3.60
N ARG A 265 -0.84 20.35 -3.54
CA ARG A 265 -1.20 21.19 -4.71
C ARG A 265 -0.14 21.22 -5.78
N ARG A 266 1.13 21.08 -5.38
CA ARG A 266 2.25 21.11 -6.31
C ARG A 266 2.40 19.80 -7.10
N PHE A 267 1.80 18.68 -6.70
CA PHE A 267 1.96 17.43 -7.45
C PHE A 267 1.12 17.44 -8.73
N LEU A 268 1.75 17.04 -9.85
CA LEU A 268 1.10 16.68 -11.11
C LEU A 268 1.48 15.22 -11.41
N LEU A 269 0.51 14.32 -11.31
CA LEU A 269 0.71 12.87 -11.36
C LEU A 269 0.00 12.26 -12.57
N VAL A 270 0.78 11.69 -13.49
CA VAL A 270 0.30 10.75 -14.51
C VAL A 270 0.59 9.34 -13.99
N SER A 271 -0.40 8.47 -14.02
CA SER A 271 -0.28 7.08 -13.57
C SER A 271 -0.95 6.16 -14.60
N VAL A 272 -0.23 5.14 -15.06
CA VAL A 272 -0.62 4.33 -16.22
C VAL A 272 -0.57 2.85 -15.89
N GLY A 273 -1.77 2.27 -15.75
CA GLY A 273 -1.97 0.88 -15.40
C GLY A 273 -1.77 -0.09 -16.57
N THR A 274 -1.60 -1.36 -16.23
CA THR A 274 -1.50 -2.46 -17.22
C THR A 274 -2.82 -3.20 -17.45
N GLY A 275 -3.94 -2.67 -16.93
CA GLY A 275 -5.28 -3.23 -17.04
C GLY A 275 -5.58 -4.37 -16.04
N SER A 276 -6.86 -4.69 -15.88
CA SER A 276 -7.35 -5.76 -14.99
C SER A 276 -8.49 -6.56 -15.62
N PRO A 277 -8.71 -7.81 -15.16
CA PRO A 277 -9.82 -8.65 -15.60
C PRO A 277 -11.08 -8.54 -14.71
N LYS A 278 -11.29 -7.43 -13.98
CA LYS A 278 -12.43 -7.29 -13.03
C LYS A 278 -13.79 -7.65 -13.67
N LYS A 279 -14.04 -7.28 -14.93
CA LYS A 279 -15.30 -7.60 -15.62
C LYS A 279 -15.44 -9.06 -16.08
N GLU A 280 -14.38 -9.89 -16.06
CA GLU A 280 -14.49 -11.34 -16.30
C GLU A 280 -15.25 -12.04 -15.15
N LYS A 281 -15.31 -11.44 -13.95
CA LYS A 281 -15.94 -12.00 -12.72
C LYS A 281 -15.55 -13.46 -12.47
N LYS A 282 -14.26 -13.73 -12.68
CA LYS A 282 -13.67 -15.07 -12.86
C LYS A 282 -13.84 -16.01 -11.66
N TYR A 283 -14.00 -15.46 -10.47
CA TYR A 283 -14.08 -16.19 -9.20
C TYR A 283 -15.37 -15.86 -8.45
N ASN A 284 -15.71 -16.67 -7.44
CA ASN A 284 -16.83 -16.43 -6.53
C ASN A 284 -16.62 -17.19 -5.21
N ALA A 285 -17.26 -16.75 -4.14
CA ALA A 285 -17.10 -17.34 -2.82
C ALA A 285 -17.62 -18.79 -2.74
N THR A 286 -18.68 -19.13 -3.49
CA THR A 286 -19.22 -20.50 -3.60
C THR A 286 -18.23 -21.52 -4.16
N SER A 287 -17.24 -21.04 -4.92
CA SER A 287 -16.12 -21.83 -5.45
C SER A 287 -14.89 -21.73 -4.54
N ALA A 288 -14.51 -20.51 -4.14
CA ALA A 288 -13.31 -20.26 -3.34
C ALA A 288 -13.38 -20.87 -1.93
N SER A 289 -14.57 -20.99 -1.34
CA SER A 289 -14.82 -21.73 -0.08
C SER A 289 -14.44 -23.22 -0.14
N LYS A 290 -14.34 -23.79 -1.34
CA LYS A 290 -13.94 -25.19 -1.58
C LYS A 290 -12.46 -25.31 -1.96
N TRP A 291 -11.73 -24.21 -2.12
CA TRP A 291 -10.33 -24.23 -2.53
C TRP A 291 -9.40 -24.43 -1.34
N GLY A 292 -8.72 -25.57 -1.33
CA GLY A 292 -7.43 -25.70 -0.65
C GLY A 292 -6.32 -25.02 -1.44
N VAL A 293 -5.08 -25.33 -1.06
CA VAL A 293 -3.87 -24.72 -1.64
C VAL A 293 -3.91 -24.72 -3.17
N LEU A 294 -4.19 -25.85 -3.84
CA LEU A 294 -4.21 -25.93 -5.31
C LEU A 294 -5.25 -25.01 -5.98
N GLY A 295 -6.44 -24.86 -5.40
CA GLY A 295 -7.52 -24.07 -5.99
C GLY A 295 -7.19 -22.57 -6.03
N TRP A 296 -6.46 -22.07 -5.02
CA TRP A 296 -5.98 -20.70 -4.97
C TRP A 296 -4.84 -20.37 -5.96
N LEU A 297 -4.35 -21.36 -6.71
CA LEU A 297 -3.13 -21.26 -7.54
C LEU A 297 -3.32 -21.64 -9.00
N SER A 298 -4.33 -22.46 -9.28
CA SER A 298 -4.57 -23.05 -10.59
C SER A 298 -6.08 -23.25 -10.77
N SER A 299 -6.80 -22.13 -10.87
CA SER A 299 -8.25 -22.09 -11.10
C SER A 299 -8.55 -21.17 -12.28
N GLY A 300 -9.42 -21.61 -13.20
CA GLY A 300 -9.73 -20.86 -14.42
C GLY A 300 -8.52 -20.56 -15.34
N GLY A 301 -7.41 -21.30 -15.21
CA GLY A 301 -6.17 -21.08 -15.96
C GLY A 301 -5.29 -19.92 -15.44
N SER A 302 -5.66 -19.30 -14.33
CA SER A 302 -4.92 -18.22 -13.65
C SER A 302 -4.46 -18.66 -12.25
N THR A 303 -3.80 -17.75 -11.52
CA THR A 303 -3.30 -17.95 -10.16
C THR A 303 -4.06 -17.02 -9.20
N PRO A 304 -5.27 -17.38 -8.74
CA PRO A 304 -6.18 -16.48 -8.03
C PRO A 304 -5.54 -15.69 -6.89
N LEU A 305 -4.67 -16.32 -6.09
CA LEU A 305 -4.02 -15.67 -4.96
C LEU A 305 -3.13 -14.48 -5.39
N VAL A 306 -2.41 -14.60 -6.51
CA VAL A 306 -1.58 -13.52 -7.05
C VAL A 306 -2.46 -12.45 -7.68
N ASP A 307 -3.45 -12.83 -8.49
CA ASP A 307 -4.40 -11.90 -9.11
C ASP A 307 -5.07 -10.99 -8.06
N VAL A 308 -5.51 -11.63 -6.96
CA VAL A 308 -6.24 -11.00 -5.84
C VAL A 308 -5.36 -10.03 -5.05
N PHE A 309 -4.16 -10.43 -4.61
CA PHE A 309 -3.25 -9.52 -3.89
C PHE A 309 -2.72 -8.38 -4.78
N THR A 310 -2.35 -8.65 -6.03
CA THR A 310 -1.83 -7.62 -6.95
C THR A 310 -2.90 -6.59 -7.31
N GLN A 311 -4.16 -7.01 -7.50
CA GLN A 311 -5.25 -6.07 -7.72
C GLN A 311 -5.59 -5.28 -6.45
N ALA A 312 -5.56 -5.91 -5.27
CA ALA A 312 -5.78 -5.22 -4.00
C ALA A 312 -4.75 -4.10 -3.75
N SER A 313 -3.46 -4.36 -4.00
CA SER A 313 -2.39 -3.35 -3.93
C SER A 313 -2.66 -2.16 -4.86
N THR A 314 -3.08 -2.43 -6.10
CA THR A 314 -3.38 -1.41 -7.12
C THR A 314 -4.60 -0.57 -6.73
N ASP A 315 -5.72 -1.21 -6.39
CA ASP A 315 -6.98 -0.56 -6.04
C ASP A 315 -6.86 0.32 -4.79
N MET A 316 -6.11 -0.14 -3.77
CA MET A 316 -5.92 0.64 -2.56
C MET A 316 -5.11 1.92 -2.83
N VAL A 317 -4.04 1.85 -3.62
CA VAL A 317 -3.28 3.04 -4.04
C VAL A 317 -4.16 4.03 -4.80
N ASP A 318 -4.95 3.57 -5.77
CA ASP A 318 -5.83 4.42 -6.56
C ASP A 318 -6.93 5.08 -5.71
N ILE A 319 -7.50 4.35 -4.74
CA ILE A 319 -8.46 4.89 -3.76
C ILE A 319 -7.78 5.97 -2.89
N HIS A 320 -6.57 5.72 -2.39
CA HIS A 320 -5.86 6.64 -1.48
C HIS A 320 -5.50 7.96 -2.17
N ILE A 321 -4.93 7.88 -3.38
CA ILE A 321 -4.60 9.06 -4.18
C ILE A 321 -5.89 9.80 -4.59
N SER A 322 -6.94 9.08 -4.98
CA SER A 322 -8.23 9.69 -5.33
C SER A 322 -8.89 10.42 -4.16
N VAL A 323 -8.89 9.86 -2.95
CA VAL A 323 -9.38 10.55 -1.74
C VAL A 323 -8.60 11.85 -1.53
N LEU A 324 -7.26 11.76 -1.54
CA LEU A 324 -6.38 12.90 -1.30
C LEU A 324 -6.58 14.04 -2.32
N PHE A 325 -6.51 13.75 -3.62
CA PHE A 325 -6.65 14.77 -4.66
C PHE A 325 -8.08 15.32 -4.78
N GLN A 326 -9.12 14.51 -4.49
CA GLN A 326 -10.50 15.01 -4.42
C GLN A 326 -10.70 15.93 -3.20
N ALA A 327 -10.18 15.55 -2.03
CA ALA A 327 -10.30 16.33 -0.80
C ALA A 327 -9.57 17.69 -0.85
N LEU A 328 -8.61 17.82 -1.77
CA LEU A 328 -7.88 19.05 -2.07
C LEU A 328 -8.52 19.91 -3.17
N SER A 329 -9.61 19.44 -3.81
CA SER A 329 -10.18 20.00 -5.05
C SER A 329 -9.22 20.01 -6.26
N LEU A 330 -8.23 19.12 -6.27
CA LEU A 330 -7.19 18.99 -7.31
C LEU A 330 -7.49 17.87 -8.32
N LYS A 331 -8.76 17.62 -8.66
CA LYS A 331 -9.16 16.46 -9.48
C LYS A 331 -8.44 16.40 -10.83
N CYS A 332 -8.03 17.56 -11.37
CA CYS A 332 -7.31 17.69 -12.64
C CYS A 332 -5.81 17.38 -12.54
N ASN A 333 -5.21 17.32 -11.35
CA ASN A 333 -3.76 17.09 -11.15
C ASN A 333 -3.36 15.61 -11.00
N TYR A 334 -4.34 14.70 -10.94
CA TYR A 334 -4.12 13.26 -10.96
C TYR A 334 -4.89 12.63 -12.13
N LEU A 335 -4.16 11.98 -13.04
CA LEU A 335 -4.68 11.25 -14.20
C LEU A 335 -4.25 9.78 -14.11
N GLN A 336 -5.20 8.91 -13.80
CA GLN A 336 -5.06 7.46 -13.86
C GLN A 336 -5.62 6.94 -15.19
N ILE A 337 -4.81 6.20 -15.94
CA ILE A 337 -5.21 5.56 -17.21
C ILE A 337 -5.11 4.05 -17.03
N GLN A 338 -6.27 3.39 -16.96
CA GLN A 338 -6.42 1.99 -16.58
C GLN A 338 -7.56 1.34 -17.37
N ASP A 339 -7.45 0.04 -17.66
CA ASP A 339 -8.50 -0.73 -18.34
C ASP A 339 -8.96 -1.96 -17.55
N ASP A 340 -10.14 -1.88 -16.94
CA ASP A 340 -10.75 -2.99 -16.19
C ASP A 340 -11.59 -3.94 -17.07
N THR A 341 -11.27 -4.04 -18.37
CA THR A 341 -12.04 -4.80 -19.38
C THR A 341 -11.26 -5.94 -20.05
N LEU A 342 -10.07 -6.27 -19.55
CA LEU A 342 -9.27 -7.39 -20.06
C LEU A 342 -9.97 -8.74 -19.84
N SER A 343 -9.74 -9.69 -20.74
CA SER A 343 -10.33 -11.03 -20.63
C SER A 343 -9.56 -12.08 -21.43
N GLY A 344 -9.69 -13.35 -21.05
CA GLY A 344 -9.06 -14.46 -21.76
C GLY A 344 -7.52 -14.32 -21.83
N THR A 345 -6.95 -14.31 -23.03
CA THR A 345 -5.49 -14.19 -23.20
C THR A 345 -4.96 -12.79 -22.89
N THR A 346 -5.75 -11.72 -23.04
CA THR A 346 -5.27 -10.34 -22.78
C THR A 346 -5.16 -10.05 -21.28
N ALA A 347 -5.88 -10.80 -20.45
CA ALA A 347 -5.75 -10.76 -18.99
C ALA A 347 -4.44 -11.39 -18.47
N SER A 348 -3.77 -12.25 -19.27
CA SER A 348 -2.55 -12.95 -18.85
C SER A 348 -1.31 -12.04 -18.83
N LEU A 349 -0.45 -12.29 -17.84
CA LEU A 349 0.86 -11.64 -17.68
C LEU A 349 1.93 -12.20 -18.65
N ASP A 350 1.70 -13.36 -19.28
CA ASP A 350 2.76 -14.16 -19.92
C ASP A 350 2.37 -14.95 -21.20
N ILE A 351 1.15 -14.86 -21.71
CA ILE A 351 0.76 -15.44 -23.01
C ILE A 351 1.29 -14.56 -24.15
N ALA A 352 2.60 -14.66 -24.40
CA ALA A 352 3.32 -13.94 -25.45
C ALA A 352 3.17 -14.61 -26.83
N THR A 353 1.94 -14.68 -27.33
CA THR A 353 1.66 -14.98 -28.75
C THR A 353 1.48 -13.69 -29.53
N ASP A 354 1.91 -13.66 -30.78
CA ASP A 354 1.93 -12.46 -31.63
C ASP A 354 0.54 -11.79 -31.68
N GLN A 355 -0.51 -12.59 -31.88
CA GLN A 355 -1.90 -12.16 -31.84
C GLN A 355 -2.33 -11.52 -30.52
N ASN A 356 -1.84 -12.02 -29.38
CA ASN A 356 -2.19 -11.47 -28.07
C ASN A 356 -1.43 -10.17 -27.79
N LEU A 357 -0.17 -10.09 -28.21
CA LEU A 357 0.64 -8.87 -28.11
C LEU A 357 0.05 -7.75 -29.00
N GLU A 358 -0.39 -8.06 -30.23
CA GLU A 358 -1.17 -7.14 -31.05
C GLU A 358 -2.49 -6.69 -30.38
N ASN A 359 -3.20 -7.61 -29.72
CA ASN A 359 -4.45 -7.27 -29.05
C ASN A 359 -4.20 -6.31 -27.87
N LEU A 360 -3.08 -6.44 -27.15
CA LEU A 360 -2.65 -5.49 -26.13
C LEU A 360 -2.30 -4.11 -26.71
N VAL A 361 -1.72 -4.05 -27.92
CA VAL A 361 -1.53 -2.78 -28.66
C VAL A 361 -2.88 -2.13 -28.98
N LYS A 362 -3.82 -2.89 -29.55
CA LYS A 362 -5.17 -2.43 -29.90
C LYS A 362 -5.97 -1.96 -28.68
N ILE A 363 -5.75 -2.58 -27.51
CA ILE A 363 -6.32 -2.16 -26.23
C ILE A 363 -5.71 -0.82 -25.79
N GLY A 364 -4.39 -0.62 -25.86
CA GLY A 364 -3.75 0.66 -25.56
C GLY A 364 -4.20 1.79 -26.49
N GLU A 365 -4.30 1.52 -27.79
CA GLU A 365 -4.79 2.48 -28.81
C GLU A 365 -6.28 2.81 -28.59
N GLY A 366 -7.10 1.82 -28.22
CA GLY A 366 -8.49 2.04 -27.84
C GLY A 366 -8.67 2.80 -26.52
N LEU A 367 -7.77 2.59 -25.55
CA LEU A 367 -7.81 3.24 -24.23
C LEU A 367 -7.56 4.76 -24.32
N LEU A 368 -6.77 5.23 -25.30
CA LEU A 368 -6.66 6.66 -25.63
C LEU A 368 -8.00 7.28 -26.02
N LYS A 369 -8.87 6.53 -26.71
CA LYS A 369 -10.18 6.98 -27.21
C LYS A 369 -11.31 6.80 -26.18
N LYS A 370 -11.09 6.06 -25.09
CA LYS A 370 -12.05 5.96 -23.98
C LYS A 370 -12.14 7.30 -23.20
N PRO A 371 -13.29 7.60 -22.57
CA PRO A 371 -13.43 8.77 -21.71
C PRO A 371 -12.52 8.68 -20.49
N VAL A 372 -12.09 9.84 -19.98
CA VAL A 372 -11.43 9.95 -18.67
C VAL A 372 -12.34 9.32 -17.63
N SER A 373 -11.78 8.43 -16.81
CA SER A 373 -12.52 7.68 -15.80
C SER A 373 -11.82 7.81 -14.45
N ARG A 374 -12.57 7.75 -13.35
CA ARG A 374 -11.99 7.74 -11.98
C ARG A 374 -12.64 6.66 -11.14
N VAL A 375 -11.92 6.17 -10.14
CA VAL A 375 -12.49 5.24 -9.15
C VAL A 375 -13.58 5.94 -8.34
N ASN A 376 -14.78 5.38 -8.37
CA ASN A 376 -15.87 5.76 -7.48
C ASN A 376 -15.52 5.26 -6.06
N LEU A 377 -15.51 6.19 -5.10
CA LEU A 377 -15.01 5.97 -3.73
C LEU A 377 -15.96 5.16 -2.83
N GLU A 378 -17.13 4.78 -3.34
CA GLU A 378 -18.13 3.90 -2.71
C GLU A 378 -18.19 2.51 -3.37
N THR A 379 -18.08 2.45 -4.71
CA THR A 379 -18.20 1.20 -5.48
C THR A 379 -16.86 0.50 -5.72
N GLY A 380 -15.73 1.23 -5.72
CA GLY A 380 -14.39 0.71 -6.08
C GLY A 380 -14.15 0.59 -7.59
N ILE A 381 -15.11 0.97 -8.43
CA ILE A 381 -15.11 0.76 -9.88
C ILE A 381 -14.69 2.04 -10.60
N PHE A 382 -13.94 1.93 -11.70
CA PHE A 382 -13.68 3.05 -12.60
C PHE A 382 -14.91 3.43 -13.42
N GLU A 383 -15.41 4.64 -13.19
CA GLU A 383 -16.60 5.20 -13.82
C GLU A 383 -16.20 6.42 -14.69
N PRO A 384 -16.75 6.56 -15.93
CA PRO A 384 -16.48 7.71 -16.79
C PRO A 384 -16.87 9.04 -16.14
N VAL A 385 -16.05 10.07 -16.34
CA VAL A 385 -16.31 11.41 -15.82
C VAL A 385 -16.88 12.29 -16.93
N GLU A 386 -18.10 12.78 -16.72
CA GLU A 386 -18.75 13.68 -17.67
C GLU A 386 -17.92 14.95 -17.92
N ASN A 387 -17.94 15.45 -19.15
CA ASN A 387 -17.31 16.69 -19.61
C ASN A 387 -15.76 16.76 -19.57
N GLU A 388 -15.04 15.76 -19.03
CA GLU A 388 -13.56 15.78 -19.03
C GLU A 388 -12.91 15.28 -20.34
N GLY A 389 -13.67 14.68 -21.25
CA GLY A 389 -13.21 14.25 -22.57
C GLY A 389 -12.56 12.86 -22.58
N THR A 390 -11.75 12.58 -23.61
CA THR A 390 -11.01 11.30 -23.76
C THR A 390 -9.66 11.32 -23.04
N ASN A 391 -9.10 10.13 -22.78
CA ASN A 391 -7.74 10.02 -22.24
C ASN A 391 -6.68 10.68 -23.15
N GLU A 392 -6.85 10.61 -24.48
CA GLU A 392 -6.06 11.34 -25.48
C GLU A 392 -6.12 12.87 -25.26
N GLN A 393 -7.32 13.42 -25.03
CA GLN A 393 -7.50 14.85 -24.75
C GLN A 393 -6.91 15.23 -23.39
N ALA A 394 -7.01 14.37 -22.38
CA ALA A 394 -6.37 14.57 -21.08
C ALA A 394 -4.84 14.57 -21.19
N LEU A 395 -4.25 13.63 -21.94
CA LEU A 395 -2.82 13.57 -22.18
C LEU A 395 -2.30 14.78 -22.98
N LYS A 396 -3.08 15.30 -23.95
CA LYS A 396 -2.76 16.59 -24.61
C LYS A 396 -2.75 17.76 -23.61
N ARG A 397 -3.69 17.82 -22.65
CA ARG A 397 -3.68 18.84 -21.57
C ARG A 397 -2.44 18.69 -20.67
N TYR A 398 -2.11 17.47 -20.27
CA TYR A 398 -0.94 17.18 -19.44
C TYR A 398 0.38 17.49 -20.17
N ALA A 399 0.52 17.12 -21.44
CA ALA A 399 1.69 17.46 -22.25
C ALA A 399 1.91 18.98 -22.29
N LYS A 400 0.84 19.77 -22.45
CA LYS A 400 0.93 21.23 -22.37
C LYS A 400 1.34 21.70 -20.97
N GLN A 401 0.76 21.17 -19.89
CA GLN A 401 1.14 21.55 -18.52
C GLN A 401 2.61 21.23 -18.20
N LEU A 402 3.13 20.10 -18.69
CA LEU A 402 4.54 19.71 -18.56
C LEU A 402 5.47 20.65 -19.36
N SER A 403 5.09 21.02 -20.59
CA SER A 403 5.80 21.99 -21.42
C SER A 403 5.81 23.40 -20.78
N ASP A 404 4.65 23.88 -20.33
CA ASP A 404 4.49 25.16 -19.64
C ASP A 404 5.36 25.22 -18.37
N GLU A 405 5.30 24.20 -17.51
CA GLU A 405 6.08 24.08 -16.25
C GLU A 405 7.59 23.99 -16.51
N ARG A 406 8.02 23.26 -17.56
CA ARG A 406 9.43 23.18 -17.95
C ARG A 406 9.94 24.56 -18.37
N ARG A 407 9.24 25.23 -19.31
CA ARG A 407 9.58 26.59 -19.78
C ARG A 407 9.56 27.59 -18.62
N LEU A 408 8.65 27.43 -17.66
CA LEU A 408 8.57 28.26 -16.46
C LEU A 408 9.82 28.13 -15.57
N ARG A 409 10.32 26.91 -15.34
CA ARG A 409 11.56 26.66 -14.59
C ARG A 409 12.79 27.21 -15.31
N GLU A 410 12.86 27.03 -16.63
CA GLU A 410 13.91 27.58 -17.49
C GLU A 410 13.94 29.13 -17.42
N MET A 411 12.78 29.79 -17.33
CA MET A 411 12.68 31.25 -17.14
C MET A 411 12.96 31.74 -15.70
N ARG A 412 12.77 30.89 -14.68
CA ARG A 412 12.80 31.29 -13.25
C ARG A 412 14.10 30.95 -12.51
N SER A 413 15.14 30.43 -13.17
CA SER A 413 16.39 29.95 -12.54
C SER A 413 17.49 31.04 -12.49
N PRO A 414 17.83 31.63 -11.31
CA PRO A 414 18.72 32.81 -11.23
C PRO A 414 19.87 32.68 -10.20
N HIS A 415 20.71 33.71 -10.08
CA HIS A 415 21.69 33.81 -8.99
C HIS A 415 21.03 34.06 -7.61
N TYR A 416 21.61 33.45 -6.57
CA TYR A 416 21.48 33.66 -5.11
C TYR A 416 20.77 34.95 -4.63
N THR A 417 19.78 34.95 -3.72
CA THR A 417 19.91 34.75 -2.24
C THR A 417 18.50 34.73 -1.56
N PRO A 418 18.25 34.02 -0.44
CA PRO A 418 16.90 33.93 0.18
C PRO A 418 16.66 34.81 1.45
N PRO A 419 15.39 35.14 1.79
CA PRO A 419 14.96 35.67 3.10
C PRO A 419 14.11 34.67 3.94
N THR A 420 13.86 35.00 5.21
CA THR A 420 13.24 34.13 6.25
C THR A 420 11.74 34.38 6.54
N PRO A 421 11.01 33.46 7.23
CA PRO A 421 9.54 33.43 7.27
C PRO A 421 8.90 33.97 8.57
N ASN A 422 7.55 34.12 8.57
CA ASN A 422 6.75 34.35 9.78
C ASN A 422 5.34 33.71 9.76
N GLN A 423 4.82 33.53 10.99
CA GLN A 423 3.63 32.86 11.56
C GLN A 423 2.23 33.34 11.05
N ILE A 424 1.02 32.86 11.45
CA ILE A 424 0.51 32.25 12.73
C ILE A 424 -0.79 31.39 12.54
N GLN A 425 -1.42 30.85 13.61
CA GLN A 425 -2.71 30.08 13.61
C GLN A 425 -3.98 30.96 13.86
N PRO A 426 -5.22 30.51 14.25
CA PRO A 426 -5.62 29.67 15.42
C PRO A 426 -6.71 28.57 15.12
N PRO A 427 -7.28 27.82 16.11
CA PRO A 427 -7.83 26.45 15.86
C PRO A 427 -9.16 26.02 16.56
N THR A 428 -9.86 26.94 17.21
CA THR A 428 -11.21 26.78 17.83
C THR A 428 -11.49 25.55 18.73
N PHE A 429 -12.41 24.62 18.38
CA PHE A 429 -13.28 23.94 19.38
C PHE A 429 -13.12 22.42 19.61
N GLY A 430 -12.39 21.66 18.80
CA GLY A 430 -11.97 20.28 19.12
C GLY A 430 -10.53 20.09 18.66
N ASN A 431 -9.65 19.51 19.47
CA ASN A 431 -8.21 19.56 19.16
C ASN A 431 -7.77 18.37 18.31
N ARG A 432 -8.32 17.17 18.54
CA ARG A 432 -7.87 15.92 17.91
C ARG A 432 -9.01 15.05 17.38
N ILE A 433 -8.68 14.18 16.43
CA ILE A 433 -9.51 13.04 15.99
C ILE A 433 -8.78 11.75 16.40
N THR A 434 -9.46 10.84 17.09
CA THR A 434 -8.85 9.66 17.70
C THR A 434 -9.13 8.39 16.91
N ILE A 435 -8.08 7.67 16.49
CA ILE A 435 -8.17 6.45 15.68
C ILE A 435 -7.43 5.31 16.37
N LEU A 436 -8.11 4.17 16.52
CA LEU A 436 -7.50 2.88 16.86
C LEU A 436 -7.47 1.99 15.62
N SER A 437 -6.32 1.37 15.34
CA SER A 437 -6.12 0.35 14.30
C SER A 437 -5.58 -0.94 14.90
N ILE A 438 -6.06 -2.09 14.41
CA ILE A 438 -5.71 -3.41 14.92
C ILE A 438 -5.46 -4.37 13.74
N ASP A 439 -4.25 -4.91 13.66
CA ASP A 439 -3.81 -5.72 12.53
C ASP A 439 -4.50 -7.09 12.43
N GLY A 440 -4.51 -7.64 11.21
CA GLY A 440 -4.76 -9.06 10.97
C GLY A 440 -3.62 -9.94 11.51
N GLY A 441 -3.93 -11.20 11.86
CA GLY A 441 -2.93 -12.13 12.43
C GLY A 441 -3.41 -13.42 13.10
N GLY A 442 -4.68 -13.82 12.95
CA GLY A 442 -5.21 -15.06 13.54
C GLY A 442 -5.11 -15.10 15.09
N ILE A 443 -4.57 -16.18 15.65
CA ILE A 443 -4.41 -16.36 17.12
C ILE A 443 -3.57 -15.26 17.78
N ARG A 444 -2.71 -14.59 17.00
CA ARG A 444 -1.80 -13.55 17.49
C ARG A 444 -2.52 -12.26 17.88
N GLY A 445 -3.84 -12.17 17.65
CA GLY A 445 -4.72 -11.15 18.24
C GLY A 445 -4.70 -11.07 19.78
N ILE A 446 -4.17 -12.10 20.45
CA ILE A 446 -3.82 -12.06 21.88
C ILE A 446 -2.83 -10.91 22.20
N ILE A 447 -1.86 -10.63 21.32
CA ILE A 447 -0.86 -9.59 21.53
C ILE A 447 -1.52 -8.20 21.66
N PRO A 448 -2.27 -7.69 20.66
CA PRO A 448 -2.97 -6.40 20.81
C PRO A 448 -4.04 -6.45 21.91
N ALA A 449 -4.69 -7.60 22.18
CA ALA A 449 -5.65 -7.71 23.29
C ALA A 449 -5.02 -7.40 24.67
N VAL A 450 -3.77 -7.82 24.92
CA VAL A 450 -3.03 -7.47 26.15
C VAL A 450 -2.73 -5.96 26.21
N ILE A 451 -2.34 -5.35 25.09
CA ILE A 451 -2.07 -3.90 25.00
C ILE A 451 -3.35 -3.08 25.21
N LEU A 452 -4.47 -3.52 24.64
CA LEU A 452 -5.78 -2.89 24.76
C LEU A 452 -6.33 -3.00 26.19
N ASN A 453 -6.17 -4.16 26.85
CA ASN A 453 -6.51 -4.34 28.26
C ASN A 453 -5.75 -3.36 29.16
N PHE A 454 -4.45 -3.18 28.91
CA PHE A 454 -3.64 -2.20 29.64
C PHE A 454 -4.14 -0.77 29.40
N LEU A 455 -4.34 -0.36 28.14
CA LEU A 455 -4.85 0.99 27.83
C LEU A 455 -6.23 1.26 28.43
N GLU A 456 -7.14 0.30 28.42
CA GLU A 456 -8.48 0.48 29.00
C GLU A 456 -8.45 0.53 30.53
N SER A 457 -7.52 -0.18 31.17
CA SER A 457 -7.29 -0.12 32.62
C SER A 457 -6.78 1.27 33.05
N GLU A 458 -5.82 1.84 32.33
CA GLU A 458 -5.33 3.22 32.59
C GLU A 458 -6.43 4.27 32.37
N LEU A 459 -7.32 4.08 31.39
CA LEU A 459 -8.51 4.93 31.21
C LEU A 459 -9.53 4.76 32.36
N GLN A 460 -9.69 3.55 32.89
CA GLN A 460 -10.54 3.28 34.06
C GLN A 460 -9.95 3.86 35.35
N GLU A 461 -8.63 3.95 35.51
CA GLU A 461 -8.00 4.69 36.61
C GLU A 461 -8.20 6.22 36.51
N ILE A 462 -8.28 6.76 35.29
CA ILE A 462 -8.41 8.21 35.06
C ILE A 462 -9.87 8.70 35.11
N ASP A 463 -10.82 7.94 34.55
CA ASP A 463 -12.24 8.32 34.37
C ASP A 463 -13.25 7.36 35.06
N GLY A 464 -12.78 6.27 35.69
CA GLY A 464 -13.59 5.33 36.46
C GLY A 464 -13.91 4.01 35.74
N GLU A 465 -14.25 2.97 36.51
CA GLU A 465 -14.41 1.56 36.08
C GLU A 465 -15.37 1.31 34.91
N ASN A 466 -16.28 2.25 34.62
CA ASN A 466 -17.23 2.16 33.50
C ASN A 466 -16.66 2.61 32.15
N ALA A 467 -15.46 3.21 32.13
CA ALA A 467 -14.76 3.64 30.92
C ALA A 467 -14.44 2.44 30.00
N ARG A 468 -14.73 2.59 28.70
CA ARG A 468 -14.40 1.61 27.65
C ARG A 468 -13.76 2.30 26.46
N LEU A 469 -12.94 1.58 25.68
CA LEU A 469 -12.21 2.16 24.54
C LEU A 469 -13.10 2.89 23.52
N ALA A 470 -14.32 2.41 23.28
CA ALA A 470 -15.29 3.06 22.40
C ALA A 470 -15.76 4.45 22.88
N ASP A 471 -15.54 4.82 24.16
CA ASP A 471 -15.86 6.15 24.68
C ASP A 471 -14.80 7.22 24.31
N TYR A 472 -13.67 6.80 23.72
CA TYR A 472 -12.48 7.64 23.49
C TYR A 472 -12.00 7.67 22.04
N PHE A 473 -12.36 6.67 21.23
CA PHE A 473 -11.95 6.53 19.83
C PHE A 473 -13.08 6.88 18.87
N ASP A 474 -12.89 7.91 18.05
CA ASP A 474 -13.82 8.33 16.97
C ASP A 474 -13.97 7.26 15.89
N VAL A 475 -12.90 6.47 15.67
CA VAL A 475 -12.87 5.26 14.84
C VAL A 475 -12.14 4.14 15.55
N ILE A 476 -12.73 2.94 15.52
CA ILE A 476 -12.00 1.69 15.72
C ILE A 476 -11.96 0.91 14.39
N ALA A 477 -10.76 0.62 13.92
CA ALA A 477 -10.52 -0.09 12.67
C ALA A 477 -9.79 -1.40 12.92
N GLY A 478 -10.15 -2.45 12.16
CA GLY A 478 -9.59 -3.76 12.41
C GLY A 478 -9.76 -4.73 11.25
N THR A 479 -8.69 -5.46 10.96
CA THR A 479 -8.61 -6.45 9.89
C THR A 479 -8.60 -7.86 10.47
N SER A 480 -9.36 -8.81 9.91
CA SER A 480 -9.31 -10.21 10.33
C SER A 480 -9.57 -10.36 11.84
N THR A 481 -8.62 -10.95 12.58
CA THR A 481 -8.66 -11.02 14.04
C THR A 481 -8.86 -9.65 14.71
N GLY A 482 -8.23 -8.58 14.20
CA GLY A 482 -8.47 -7.21 14.66
C GLY A 482 -9.87 -6.68 14.32
N GLY A 483 -10.48 -7.17 13.25
CA GLY A 483 -11.88 -6.89 12.89
C GLY A 483 -12.88 -7.59 13.82
N LEU A 484 -12.54 -8.79 14.31
CA LEU A 484 -13.29 -9.43 15.40
C LEU A 484 -13.20 -8.61 16.69
N VAL A 485 -12.00 -8.15 17.06
CA VAL A 485 -11.79 -7.26 18.23
C VAL A 485 -12.54 -5.93 18.07
N THR A 486 -12.54 -5.35 16.88
CA THR A 486 -13.30 -4.13 16.55
C THR A 486 -14.79 -4.33 16.82
N ALA A 487 -15.38 -5.45 16.38
CA ALA A 487 -16.76 -5.76 16.68
C ALA A 487 -17.02 -6.03 18.18
N MET A 488 -16.10 -6.70 18.89
CA MET A 488 -16.21 -6.93 20.34
C MET A 488 -16.25 -5.60 21.14
N LEU A 489 -15.44 -4.62 20.73
CA LEU A 489 -15.33 -3.30 21.37
C LEU A 489 -16.42 -2.30 20.95
N ALA A 490 -17.05 -2.49 19.79
CA ALA A 490 -18.01 -1.53 19.22
C ALA A 490 -19.46 -2.03 19.13
N ALA A 491 -19.73 -3.34 19.28
CA ALA A 491 -21.08 -3.86 19.36
C ALA A 491 -21.76 -3.49 20.70
N PRO A 492 -23.04 -3.06 20.69
CA PRO A 492 -23.79 -2.77 21.91
C PRO A 492 -24.26 -4.05 22.62
N ASP A 493 -24.20 -4.03 23.95
CA ASP A 493 -24.94 -4.92 24.84
C ASP A 493 -26.38 -4.39 25.08
N ALA A 494 -27.14 -5.09 25.94
CA ALA A 494 -28.50 -4.69 26.33
C ALA A 494 -28.59 -3.33 27.07
N ASN A 495 -27.47 -2.78 27.54
CA ASN A 495 -27.36 -1.49 28.23
C ASN A 495 -26.78 -0.39 27.32
N ASN A 496 -26.57 -0.68 26.02
CA ASN A 496 -25.89 0.19 25.07
C ASN A 496 -24.45 0.57 25.50
N ARG A 497 -23.72 -0.40 26.07
CA ARG A 497 -22.28 -0.38 26.36
C ARG A 497 -21.57 -1.44 25.52
N PRO A 498 -20.24 -1.36 25.34
CA PRO A 498 -19.49 -2.37 24.59
C PRO A 498 -19.71 -3.79 25.12
N LEU A 499 -19.99 -4.72 24.19
CA LEU A 499 -20.28 -6.13 24.46
C LEU A 499 -19.15 -6.86 25.20
N PHE A 500 -17.91 -6.41 25.04
CA PHE A 500 -16.73 -6.87 25.78
C PHE A 500 -15.97 -5.67 26.36
N ALA A 501 -15.39 -5.82 27.55
CA ALA A 501 -14.28 -4.97 27.99
C ALA A 501 -12.96 -5.52 27.40
N ALA A 502 -11.94 -4.68 27.28
CA ALA A 502 -10.68 -5.05 26.63
C ALA A 502 -9.96 -6.23 27.34
N LYS A 503 -10.17 -6.37 28.66
CA LYS A 503 -9.66 -7.48 29.47
C LYS A 503 -10.20 -8.86 29.05
N ASP A 504 -11.47 -8.91 28.62
CA ASP A 504 -12.20 -10.15 28.35
C ASP A 504 -11.72 -10.82 27.05
N ILE A 505 -11.16 -10.02 26.13
CA ILE A 505 -10.72 -10.42 24.79
C ILE A 505 -9.59 -11.46 24.84
N LYS A 506 -8.63 -11.28 25.75
CA LYS A 506 -7.52 -12.23 25.94
C LYS A 506 -8.04 -13.61 26.37
N ASP A 507 -9.01 -13.65 27.28
CA ASP A 507 -9.59 -14.89 27.80
C ASP A 507 -10.58 -15.54 26.80
N PHE A 508 -11.26 -14.74 25.97
CA PHE A 508 -11.98 -15.21 24.78
C PHE A 508 -11.05 -15.97 23.82
N TYR A 509 -9.90 -15.40 23.46
CA TYR A 509 -8.94 -16.08 22.57
C TYR A 509 -8.37 -17.37 23.20
N LEU A 510 -7.97 -17.32 24.47
CA LEU A 510 -7.48 -18.51 25.21
C LEU A 510 -8.51 -19.65 25.23
N THR A 511 -9.80 -19.31 25.33
CA THR A 511 -10.92 -20.27 25.36
C THR A 511 -11.29 -20.79 23.97
N HIS A 512 -11.44 -19.92 22.99
CA HIS A 512 -12.06 -20.26 21.70
C HIS A 512 -11.07 -20.64 20.60
N CYS A 513 -9.82 -20.16 20.60
CA CYS A 513 -8.84 -20.52 19.57
C CYS A 513 -8.60 -22.03 19.39
N PRO A 514 -8.54 -22.87 20.44
CA PRO A 514 -8.40 -24.32 20.29
C PRO A 514 -9.54 -25.00 19.52
N TYR A 515 -10.73 -24.38 19.49
CA TYR A 515 -11.91 -24.86 18.76
C TYR A 515 -12.07 -24.23 17.38
N ILE A 516 -11.61 -22.99 17.18
CA ILE A 516 -11.51 -22.33 15.87
C ILE A 516 -10.42 -22.99 15.02
N PHE A 517 -9.27 -23.31 15.63
CA PHE A 517 -8.11 -23.91 15.00
C PHE A 517 -7.73 -25.25 15.66
N PRO A 518 -8.53 -26.32 15.50
CA PRO A 518 -8.30 -27.62 16.15
C PRO A 518 -6.99 -28.29 15.72
N GLN A 519 -6.09 -28.49 16.69
CA GLN A 519 -4.76 -29.07 16.49
C GLN A 519 -4.83 -30.59 16.31
N SER A 520 -5.17 -31.03 15.08
CA SER A 520 -5.42 -32.45 14.78
C SER A 520 -4.18 -33.37 14.97
N GLY A 521 -4.28 -34.28 15.95
CA GLY A 521 -3.21 -35.18 16.41
C GLY A 521 -2.79 -36.31 15.47
N CYS A 522 -3.21 -36.30 14.19
CA CYS A 522 -2.80 -37.32 13.24
C CYS A 522 -1.28 -37.22 12.95
N ARG A 523 -0.54 -38.29 13.20
CA ARG A 523 0.93 -38.35 13.03
C ARG A 523 1.41 -38.61 11.60
N LEU A 524 0.51 -38.94 10.66
CA LEU A 524 0.89 -39.28 9.29
C LEU A 524 1.01 -38.02 8.41
N ALA A 525 2.24 -37.62 8.08
CA ALA A 525 2.52 -36.39 7.32
C ALA A 525 1.82 -36.34 5.95
N VAL A 526 1.78 -37.46 5.23
CA VAL A 526 1.15 -37.57 3.89
C VAL A 526 -0.35 -37.22 3.95
N ALA A 527 -1.06 -37.62 5.01
CA ALA A 527 -2.48 -37.32 5.17
C ALA A 527 -2.73 -35.82 5.44
N LYS A 528 -1.82 -35.13 6.14
CA LYS A 528 -1.88 -33.68 6.35
C LYS A 528 -1.68 -32.91 5.03
N ILE A 529 -0.75 -33.35 4.20
CA ILE A 529 -0.51 -32.78 2.85
C ILE A 529 -1.76 -32.97 1.98
N LEU A 530 -2.27 -34.20 1.85
CA LEU A 530 -3.48 -34.48 1.06
C LEU A 530 -4.69 -33.64 1.51
N LYS A 531 -4.88 -33.44 2.82
CA LYS A 531 -5.98 -32.61 3.34
C LYS A 531 -5.82 -31.12 2.98
N ALA A 532 -4.61 -30.56 3.09
CA ALA A 532 -4.35 -29.14 2.74
C ALA A 532 -4.51 -28.82 1.24
N LEU A 533 -4.39 -29.83 0.38
CA LEU A 533 -4.67 -29.72 -1.06
C LEU A 533 -6.17 -29.78 -1.38
N ALA A 534 -7.00 -30.34 -0.47
CA ALA A 534 -8.38 -30.77 -0.73
C ALA A 534 -9.46 -29.92 -0.02
N GLY A 535 -9.18 -28.65 0.25
CA GLY A 535 -10.10 -27.70 0.89
C GLY A 535 -9.34 -26.74 1.82
N PRO A 536 -9.99 -25.69 2.37
CA PRO A 536 -9.39 -24.87 3.41
C PRO A 536 -8.99 -25.72 4.62
N LYS A 537 -7.93 -25.31 5.32
CA LYS A 537 -7.35 -26.04 6.47
C LYS A 537 -8.37 -26.27 7.60
N TYR A 538 -9.28 -25.33 7.78
CA TYR A 538 -10.37 -25.33 8.76
C TYR A 538 -11.71 -25.05 8.07
N ASP A 539 -12.82 -25.62 8.58
CA ASP A 539 -14.13 -25.54 7.92
C ASP A 539 -14.98 -24.31 8.33
N GLY A 540 -14.45 -23.46 9.21
CA GLY A 540 -15.07 -22.21 9.69
C GLY A 540 -16.28 -22.38 10.61
N LYS A 541 -16.91 -23.56 10.69
CA LYS A 541 -18.25 -23.70 11.31
C LYS A 541 -18.32 -23.24 12.76
N TYR A 542 -17.31 -23.56 13.56
CA TYR A 542 -17.25 -23.12 14.97
C TYR A 542 -17.14 -21.58 15.07
N LEU A 543 -16.28 -20.96 14.25
CA LEU A 543 -16.16 -19.50 14.19
C LEU A 543 -17.47 -18.85 13.73
N HIS A 544 -18.11 -19.38 12.70
CA HIS A 544 -19.37 -18.84 12.17
C HIS A 544 -20.51 -18.94 13.21
N ALA A 545 -20.58 -20.06 13.93
CA ALA A 545 -21.55 -20.25 15.02
C ALA A 545 -21.29 -19.28 16.18
N LEU A 546 -20.04 -19.21 16.66
CA LEU A 546 -19.65 -18.34 17.78
C LEU A 546 -19.86 -16.85 17.46
N VAL A 547 -19.50 -16.40 16.26
CA VAL A 547 -19.69 -15.00 15.84
C VAL A 547 -21.18 -14.64 15.72
N LYS A 548 -22.02 -15.57 15.26
CA LYS A 548 -23.49 -15.38 15.22
C LYS A 548 -24.13 -15.49 16.60
N GLU A 549 -23.60 -16.31 17.50
CA GLU A 549 -24.02 -16.38 18.91
C GLU A 549 -23.75 -15.06 19.65
N LYS A 550 -22.57 -14.45 19.47
CA LYS A 550 -22.19 -13.22 20.18
C LYS A 550 -22.81 -11.94 19.60
N LEU A 551 -22.94 -11.85 18.28
CA LEU A 551 -23.40 -10.62 17.61
C LEU A 551 -24.87 -10.67 17.16
N GLY A 552 -25.49 -11.85 17.10
CA GLY A 552 -26.87 -12.02 16.66
C GLY A 552 -27.17 -11.35 15.32
N ASP A 553 -28.27 -10.61 15.28
CA ASP A 553 -28.77 -9.85 14.12
C ASP A 553 -28.26 -8.39 14.08
N LEU A 554 -27.25 -8.02 14.88
CA LEU A 554 -26.67 -6.66 14.87
C LEU A 554 -26.11 -6.28 13.49
N ARG A 555 -26.37 -5.05 13.06
CA ARG A 555 -25.93 -4.46 11.79
C ARG A 555 -24.86 -3.39 11.97
N LEU A 556 -24.17 -3.08 10.87
CA LEU A 556 -23.08 -2.11 10.82
C LEU A 556 -23.45 -0.70 11.33
N HIS A 557 -24.69 -0.23 11.11
CA HIS A 557 -25.13 1.07 11.64
C HIS A 557 -25.37 1.10 13.17
N GLN A 558 -25.38 -0.05 13.84
CA GLN A 558 -25.70 -0.18 15.26
C GLN A 558 -24.46 -0.16 16.17
N THR A 559 -23.26 0.08 15.61
CA THR A 559 -22.02 0.17 16.40
C THR A 559 -21.96 1.45 17.23
N LEU A 560 -21.46 1.34 18.46
CA LEU A 560 -21.40 2.42 19.46
C LEU A 560 -20.45 3.56 19.08
N THR A 561 -19.43 3.25 18.27
CA THR A 561 -18.56 4.21 17.60
C THR A 561 -18.44 3.80 16.13
N ASN A 562 -17.81 4.63 15.31
CA ASN A 562 -17.62 4.32 13.89
C ASN A 562 -16.60 3.19 13.74
N VAL A 563 -16.94 2.16 12.96
CA VAL A 563 -15.99 1.08 12.64
C VAL A 563 -15.50 1.17 11.21
N VAL A 564 -14.30 0.63 10.95
CA VAL A 564 -13.74 0.43 9.62
C VAL A 564 -13.16 -0.98 9.53
N ILE A 565 -13.86 -1.88 8.83
CA ILE A 565 -13.48 -3.29 8.67
C ILE A 565 -13.28 -3.60 7.18
N PRO A 566 -12.03 -3.81 6.70
CA PRO A 566 -11.78 -4.20 5.33
C PRO A 566 -12.11 -5.68 5.09
N THR A 567 -12.50 -5.98 3.85
CA THR A 567 -12.65 -7.31 3.26
C THR A 567 -12.23 -7.23 1.79
N PHE A 568 -12.05 -8.34 1.10
CA PHE A 568 -11.82 -8.35 -0.35
C PHE A 568 -12.87 -9.18 -1.08
N ASP A 569 -13.51 -8.63 -2.12
CA ASP A 569 -14.48 -9.36 -2.92
C ASP A 569 -13.80 -10.07 -4.10
N VAL A 570 -13.80 -11.41 -4.09
CA VAL A 570 -13.12 -12.22 -5.11
C VAL A 570 -13.85 -12.24 -6.46
N LYS A 571 -15.14 -11.89 -6.48
CA LYS A 571 -15.98 -11.88 -7.70
C LYS A 571 -15.88 -10.56 -8.45
N LEU A 572 -15.63 -9.46 -7.72
CA LEU A 572 -15.37 -8.13 -8.28
C LEU A 572 -13.86 -7.82 -8.41
N LEU A 573 -13.00 -8.61 -7.76
CA LEU A 573 -11.55 -8.41 -7.68
C LEU A 573 -11.17 -7.00 -7.15
N GLN A 574 -11.77 -6.61 -6.02
CA GLN A 574 -11.55 -5.30 -5.40
C GLN A 574 -11.82 -5.34 -3.87
N PRO A 575 -11.21 -4.43 -3.08
CA PRO A 575 -11.51 -4.29 -1.66
C PRO A 575 -12.96 -3.83 -1.42
N THR A 576 -13.61 -4.41 -0.41
CA THR A 576 -14.91 -3.95 0.13
C THR A 576 -14.70 -3.50 1.57
N ILE A 577 -14.78 -2.18 1.78
CA ILE A 577 -14.54 -1.54 3.09
C ILE A 577 -15.88 -1.26 3.76
N PHE A 578 -16.24 -2.07 4.76
CA PHE A 578 -17.40 -1.82 5.61
C PHE A 578 -17.05 -0.72 6.61
N SER A 579 -17.81 0.38 6.56
CA SER A 579 -17.69 1.44 7.56
C SER A 579 -19.04 2.08 7.86
N THR A 580 -19.27 2.39 9.14
CA THR A 580 -20.47 3.08 9.64
C THR A 580 -20.73 4.39 8.88
N TYR A 581 -19.67 5.11 8.49
CA TYR A 581 -19.77 6.33 7.67
C TYR A 581 -20.46 6.11 6.32
N LYS A 582 -20.13 5.01 5.63
CA LYS A 582 -20.70 4.70 4.32
C LYS A 582 -22.16 4.25 4.38
N VAL A 583 -22.68 3.77 5.50
CA VAL A 583 -24.08 3.33 5.57
C VAL A 583 -25.05 4.47 5.24
N LYS A 584 -24.70 5.72 5.60
CA LYS A 584 -25.50 6.92 5.30
C LYS A 584 -25.66 7.19 3.79
N SER A 585 -24.67 6.87 2.95
CA SER A 585 -24.72 7.11 1.49
C SER A 585 -24.90 5.84 0.65
N THR A 586 -24.47 4.69 1.16
CA THR A 586 -24.54 3.38 0.49
C THR A 586 -25.25 2.35 1.39
N PRO A 587 -26.59 2.38 1.55
CA PRO A 587 -27.31 1.51 2.49
C PRO A 587 -27.09 0.00 2.29
N SER A 588 -26.74 -0.44 1.07
CA SER A 588 -26.39 -1.83 0.79
C SER A 588 -25.13 -2.33 1.52
N LEU A 589 -24.35 -1.46 2.17
CA LEU A 589 -23.25 -1.84 3.06
C LEU A 589 -23.68 -2.11 4.51
N ASP A 590 -24.95 -1.91 4.88
CA ASP A 590 -25.48 -2.22 6.22
C ASP A 590 -25.72 -3.72 6.43
N ALA A 591 -24.66 -4.51 6.29
CA ALA A 591 -24.67 -5.95 6.50
C ALA A 591 -24.75 -6.30 7.99
N LEU A 592 -25.07 -7.57 8.29
CA LEU A 592 -24.92 -8.12 9.62
C LEU A 592 -23.44 -8.05 10.03
N LEU A 593 -23.17 -7.54 11.23
CA LEU A 593 -21.83 -7.45 11.79
C LEU A 593 -21.20 -8.85 11.93
N SER A 594 -22.03 -9.88 12.16
CA SER A 594 -21.61 -11.28 12.15
C SER A 594 -21.12 -11.77 10.79
N ASP A 595 -21.77 -11.38 9.68
CA ASP A 595 -21.29 -11.73 8.34
C ASP A 595 -20.02 -10.92 7.96
N ILE A 596 -19.92 -9.65 8.37
CA ILE A 596 -18.70 -8.83 8.21
C ILE A 596 -17.50 -9.46 8.95
N CYS A 597 -17.70 -9.87 10.21
CA CYS A 597 -16.69 -10.52 11.05
C CYS A 597 -16.21 -11.86 10.47
N ILE A 598 -17.13 -12.67 9.92
CA ILE A 598 -16.78 -13.91 9.22
C ILE A 598 -15.96 -13.58 7.97
N SER A 599 -16.42 -12.63 7.14
CA SER A 599 -15.75 -12.24 5.89
C SER A 599 -14.35 -11.68 6.10
N THR A 600 -14.16 -10.75 7.04
CA THR A 600 -12.83 -10.16 7.29
C THR A 600 -11.82 -11.18 7.82
N SER A 601 -12.29 -12.30 8.40
CA SER A 601 -11.45 -13.38 8.96
C SER A 601 -11.27 -14.57 7.99
N ALA A 602 -11.85 -14.55 6.79
CA ALA A 602 -11.90 -15.68 5.87
C ALA A 602 -10.58 -15.82 5.08
N ALA A 603 -9.48 -16.12 5.79
CA ALA A 603 -8.13 -16.11 5.25
C ALA A 603 -7.91 -17.20 4.17
N PRO A 604 -7.47 -16.85 2.95
CA PRO A 604 -7.23 -17.80 1.86
C PRO A 604 -6.38 -19.01 2.29
N THR A 605 -6.80 -20.21 1.88
CA THR A 605 -6.28 -21.53 2.30
C THR A 605 -6.50 -21.94 3.77
N TYR A 606 -6.75 -21.02 4.69
CA TYR A 606 -7.03 -21.33 6.10
C TYR A 606 -8.52 -21.56 6.37
N LEU A 607 -9.38 -20.66 5.89
CA LEU A 607 -10.82 -20.63 6.15
C LEU A 607 -11.61 -20.48 4.83
N PRO A 608 -12.88 -20.90 4.77
CA PRO A 608 -13.70 -20.75 3.57
C PRO A 608 -14.09 -19.30 3.31
N ALA A 609 -14.06 -18.88 2.04
CA ALA A 609 -14.66 -17.61 1.60
C ALA A 609 -16.16 -17.53 1.95
N HIS A 610 -16.65 -16.36 2.31
CA HIS A 610 -18.03 -16.15 2.76
C HIS A 610 -18.91 -15.49 1.70
N GLN A 611 -20.19 -15.84 1.67
CA GLN A 611 -21.16 -15.33 0.70
C GLN A 611 -22.46 -14.96 1.41
N PHE A 612 -22.92 -13.74 1.20
CA PHE A 612 -24.21 -13.25 1.68
C PHE A 612 -24.78 -12.17 0.74
N GLN A 613 -26.00 -11.73 1.04
CA GLN A 613 -26.68 -10.66 0.31
C GLN A 613 -27.25 -9.63 1.28
N THR A 614 -27.21 -8.36 0.91
CA THR A 614 -28.02 -7.30 1.53
C THR A 614 -29.11 -6.84 0.56
N LYS A 615 -30.08 -6.11 1.09
CA LYS A 615 -31.04 -5.33 0.31
C LYS A 615 -30.99 -3.89 0.79
N ASP A 616 -31.04 -2.94 -0.14
CA ASP A 616 -31.23 -1.53 0.20
C ASP A 616 -32.73 -1.19 0.41
N PRO A 617 -33.07 0.04 0.86
CA PRO A 617 -34.46 0.47 1.03
C PRO A 617 -35.29 0.51 -0.26
N GLN A 618 -34.64 0.48 -1.43
CA GLN A 618 -35.27 0.46 -2.75
C GLN A 618 -35.61 -0.98 -3.19
N GLY A 619 -35.00 -1.98 -2.54
CA GLY A 619 -35.23 -3.40 -2.76
C GLY A 619 -34.15 -4.09 -3.60
N GLU A 620 -33.14 -3.35 -4.06
CA GLU A 620 -32.05 -3.88 -4.88
C GLU A 620 -31.14 -4.79 -4.06
N VAL A 621 -30.75 -5.91 -4.67
CA VAL A 621 -30.00 -6.98 -4.00
C VAL A 621 -28.51 -6.85 -4.29
N ARG A 622 -27.71 -6.55 -3.26
CA ARG A 622 -26.24 -6.57 -3.37
C ARG A 622 -25.70 -7.89 -2.85
N GLU A 623 -25.03 -8.64 -3.71
CA GLU A 623 -24.31 -9.86 -3.35
C GLU A 623 -22.85 -9.57 -3.00
N PHE A 624 -22.34 -10.23 -1.96
CA PHE A 624 -20.97 -10.16 -1.49
C PHE A 624 -20.30 -11.54 -1.57
N ASN A 625 -19.06 -11.59 -2.05
CA ASN A 625 -18.25 -12.80 -2.25
C ASN A 625 -16.87 -12.62 -1.63
N LEU A 626 -16.78 -12.69 -0.30
CA LEU A 626 -15.68 -12.05 0.45
C LEU A 626 -14.65 -13.03 1.02
N VAL A 627 -13.41 -12.55 1.09
CA VAL A 627 -12.29 -13.12 1.86
C VAL A 627 -11.65 -12.06 2.75
N ASP A 628 -10.67 -12.50 3.55
CA ASP A 628 -10.00 -11.73 4.60
C ASP A 628 -9.48 -10.36 4.17
N GLY A 629 -9.65 -9.36 5.04
CA GLY A 629 -9.24 -7.98 4.77
C GLY A 629 -7.72 -7.77 4.65
N GLY A 630 -6.91 -8.67 5.22
CA GLY A 630 -5.45 -8.64 5.18
C GLY A 630 -4.87 -8.94 3.79
N VAL A 631 -5.74 -9.30 2.84
CA VAL A 631 -5.47 -9.32 1.40
C VAL A 631 -5.28 -7.90 0.83
N ALA A 632 -5.93 -6.88 1.41
CA ALA A 632 -5.90 -5.50 0.95
C ALA A 632 -5.21 -4.52 1.93
N ALA A 633 -5.45 -4.67 3.23
CA ALA A 633 -4.85 -3.83 4.27
C ALA A 633 -4.71 -4.62 5.58
N ASN A 634 -3.54 -5.20 5.84
CA ASN A 634 -3.33 -5.92 7.11
C ASN A 634 -3.28 -4.98 8.32
N ASP A 635 -2.63 -3.81 8.20
CA ASP A 635 -2.88 -2.66 9.08
C ASP A 635 -3.95 -1.76 8.43
N PRO A 636 -5.17 -1.65 9.00
CA PRO A 636 -6.22 -0.79 8.46
C PRO A 636 -6.06 0.71 8.80
N ALA A 637 -4.97 1.15 9.46
CA ALA A 637 -4.82 2.53 9.96
C ALA A 637 -4.97 3.59 8.86
N LEU A 638 -4.36 3.36 7.70
CA LEU A 638 -4.46 4.30 6.57
C LEU A 638 -5.85 4.25 5.91
N VAL A 639 -6.55 3.11 6.00
CA VAL A 639 -7.96 2.99 5.58
C VAL A 639 -8.86 3.83 6.51
N ALA A 640 -8.64 3.74 7.82
CA ALA A 640 -9.37 4.52 8.82
C ALA A 640 -9.17 6.03 8.63
N ILE A 641 -7.93 6.47 8.47
CA ILE A 641 -7.58 7.87 8.17
C ILE A 641 -8.29 8.35 6.89
N ASN A 642 -8.33 7.52 5.84
CA ASN A 642 -8.99 7.88 4.57
C ASN A 642 -10.51 7.97 4.69
N GLU A 643 -11.16 7.06 5.43
CA GLU A 643 -12.62 7.10 5.63
C GLU A 643 -13.04 8.33 6.44
N VAL A 644 -12.29 8.70 7.50
CA VAL A 644 -12.49 9.99 8.19
C VAL A 644 -12.27 11.17 7.26
N THR A 645 -11.19 11.15 6.45
CA THR A 645 -10.87 12.24 5.51
C THR A 645 -11.99 12.45 4.47
N LYS A 646 -12.69 11.39 4.05
CA LYS A 646 -13.89 11.49 3.19
C LYS A 646 -15.02 12.25 3.88
N GLU A 647 -15.33 11.94 5.15
CA GLU A 647 -16.44 12.58 5.87
C GLU A 647 -16.14 14.03 6.28
N VAL A 648 -14.88 14.34 6.62
CA VAL A 648 -14.39 15.73 6.77
C VAL A 648 -14.59 16.50 5.46
N PHE A 649 -14.25 15.91 4.31
CA PHE A 649 -14.44 16.55 3.00
C PHE A 649 -15.92 16.71 2.60
N LYS A 650 -16.79 15.73 2.93
CA LYS A 650 -18.26 15.85 2.74
C LYS A 650 -18.90 16.95 3.61
N GLY A 651 -18.18 17.49 4.59
CA GLY A 651 -18.72 18.48 5.52
C GLY A 651 -19.71 17.87 6.52
N SER A 652 -19.49 16.61 6.92
CA SER A 652 -20.33 15.94 7.92
C SER A 652 -20.35 16.74 9.23
N PRO A 653 -21.50 17.00 9.86
CA PRO A 653 -21.58 17.74 11.13
C PRO A 653 -20.90 17.01 12.30
N ASP A 654 -20.70 15.69 12.15
CA ASP A 654 -19.97 14.85 13.09
C ASP A 654 -18.47 15.24 13.16
N PHE A 655 -17.96 15.90 12.11
CA PHE A 655 -16.61 16.43 12.04
C PHE A 655 -16.60 17.96 11.97
N PHE A 656 -15.91 18.57 12.94
CA PHE A 656 -15.67 20.02 12.98
C PHE A 656 -15.11 20.55 11.64
N PRO A 657 -15.37 21.80 11.21
CA PRO A 657 -14.80 22.40 9.99
C PRO A 657 -13.26 22.44 10.01
N ILE A 658 -12.68 21.31 9.62
CA ILE A 658 -11.26 20.99 9.55
C ILE A 658 -10.88 20.97 8.08
N LYS A 659 -9.71 21.53 7.73
CA LYS A 659 -9.18 21.39 6.37
C LYS A 659 -8.75 19.93 6.19
N PRO A 660 -9.14 19.21 5.11
CA PRO A 660 -8.79 17.79 4.92
C PRO A 660 -7.28 17.45 4.93
N THR A 661 -6.41 18.46 4.95
CA THR A 661 -4.95 18.35 5.07
C THR A 661 -4.41 18.48 6.51
N ASP A 662 -5.25 18.78 7.51
CA ASP A 662 -4.82 19.06 8.89
C ASP A 662 -4.53 17.77 9.69
N TYR A 663 -3.73 16.89 9.08
CA TYR A 663 -3.38 15.57 9.59
C TYR A 663 -2.72 15.60 10.99
N GLY A 664 -2.18 16.75 11.42
CA GLY A 664 -1.63 16.94 12.77
C GLY A 664 -2.67 16.84 13.89
N ARG A 665 -3.97 16.85 13.56
CA ARG A 665 -5.06 16.56 14.51
C ARG A 665 -5.31 15.08 14.75
N PHE A 666 -4.88 14.18 13.86
CA PHE A 666 -5.07 12.75 14.10
C PHE A 666 -4.19 12.29 15.28
N LEU A 667 -4.80 11.57 16.21
CA LEU A 667 -4.12 10.84 17.28
C LEU A 667 -4.39 9.35 17.06
N VAL A 668 -3.39 8.65 16.52
CA VAL A 668 -3.54 7.31 15.95
C VAL A 668 -2.73 6.31 16.77
N LEU A 669 -3.41 5.28 17.27
CA LEU A 669 -2.80 4.08 17.84
C LEU A 669 -2.97 2.93 16.84
N SER A 670 -1.87 2.37 16.35
CA SER A 670 -1.88 1.16 15.51
C SER A 670 -1.21 0.01 16.25
N LEU A 671 -1.91 -1.12 16.37
CA LEU A 671 -1.48 -2.29 17.13
C LEU A 671 -1.30 -3.51 16.21
N GLY A 672 -0.04 -3.88 16.02
CA GLY A 672 0.37 -5.03 15.24
C GLY A 672 0.16 -6.36 15.97
N THR A 673 0.09 -7.45 15.20
CA THR A 673 0.05 -8.83 15.74
C THR A 673 1.42 -9.52 15.71
N GLY A 674 2.48 -8.75 15.52
CA GLY A 674 3.86 -9.19 15.40
C GLY A 674 4.24 -9.78 14.03
N SER A 675 5.54 -9.93 13.77
CA SER A 675 6.10 -10.54 12.57
C SER A 675 7.33 -11.39 12.89
N ALA A 676 7.84 -12.09 11.87
CA ALA A 676 8.99 -12.99 11.98
C ALA A 676 10.20 -12.52 11.18
N LYS A 677 10.40 -11.20 11.05
CA LYS A 677 11.53 -10.62 10.30
C LYS A 677 12.88 -11.07 10.86
N ALA A 678 13.02 -11.14 12.19
CA ALA A 678 14.26 -11.53 12.85
C ALA A 678 14.70 -13.00 12.60
N GLU A 679 13.84 -13.88 12.11
CA GLU A 679 14.18 -15.29 11.85
C GLU A 679 14.86 -15.50 10.47
N GLU A 680 14.92 -14.47 9.59
CA GLU A 680 15.49 -14.51 8.23
C GLU A 680 15.14 -15.78 7.41
N LYS A 681 13.90 -16.28 7.56
CA LYS A 681 13.45 -17.62 7.14
C LYS A 681 13.78 -18.03 5.70
N TYR A 682 13.82 -17.05 4.79
CA TYR A 682 13.90 -17.29 3.35
C TYR A 682 15.12 -16.60 2.75
N ASN A 683 15.57 -17.06 1.58
CA ASN A 683 16.59 -16.38 0.78
C ASN A 683 16.38 -16.68 -0.70
N ALA A 684 16.83 -15.79 -1.58
CA ALA A 684 16.62 -15.88 -3.02
C ALA A 684 17.38 -17.06 -3.65
N SER A 685 18.51 -17.50 -3.09
CA SER A 685 19.22 -18.71 -3.55
C SER A 685 18.41 -20.00 -3.36
N LYS A 686 17.55 -20.03 -2.33
CA LYS A 686 16.54 -21.08 -2.08
C LYS A 686 15.26 -20.84 -2.89
N ALA A 687 14.73 -19.62 -2.89
CA ALA A 687 13.45 -19.28 -3.51
C ALA A 687 13.48 -19.19 -5.05
N SER A 688 14.65 -18.95 -5.67
CA SER A 688 14.85 -19.07 -7.12
C SER A 688 14.55 -20.46 -7.68
N LYS A 689 14.55 -21.49 -6.81
CA LYS A 689 14.23 -22.88 -7.13
C LYS A 689 12.78 -23.24 -6.76
N TRP A 690 12.00 -22.32 -6.18
CA TRP A 690 10.62 -22.59 -5.77
C TRP A 690 9.66 -22.46 -6.95
N GLY A 691 9.09 -23.60 -7.35
CA GLY A 691 7.80 -23.63 -8.01
C GLY A 691 6.66 -23.36 -7.03
N VAL A 692 5.43 -23.60 -7.51
CA VAL A 692 4.17 -23.32 -6.82
C VAL A 692 4.10 -23.91 -5.41
N LEU A 693 4.63 -25.12 -5.18
CA LEU A 693 4.64 -25.73 -3.84
C LEU A 693 5.66 -25.10 -2.88
N GLY A 694 6.81 -24.63 -3.37
CA GLY A 694 7.85 -24.02 -2.54
C GLY A 694 7.38 -22.71 -1.91
N TRP A 695 6.67 -21.89 -2.68
CA TRP A 695 6.09 -20.63 -2.22
C TRP A 695 4.98 -20.78 -1.15
N LEU A 696 4.55 -22.00 -0.82
CA LEU A 696 3.37 -22.25 0.05
C LEU A 696 3.58 -23.33 1.11
N SER A 697 4.69 -24.07 1.05
CA SER A 697 5.02 -25.13 2.00
C SER A 697 6.52 -25.24 2.25
N ALA A 698 7.27 -24.14 2.08
CA ALA A 698 8.64 -24.08 2.57
C ALA A 698 8.67 -23.92 4.10
N ASP A 699 9.52 -24.73 4.74
CA ASP A 699 9.93 -24.55 6.14
C ASP A 699 8.76 -24.51 7.14
N GLY A 700 7.72 -25.30 6.88
CA GLY A 700 6.51 -25.38 7.72
C GLY A 700 5.58 -24.16 7.62
N SER A 701 5.79 -23.28 6.65
CA SER A 701 5.11 -22.00 6.50
C SER A 701 4.50 -21.80 5.11
N THR A 702 3.74 -20.71 4.93
CA THR A 702 3.14 -20.26 3.67
C THR A 702 3.83 -18.97 3.17
N PRO A 703 5.06 -19.03 2.60
CA PRO A 703 5.86 -17.86 2.27
C PRO A 703 5.11 -16.77 1.50
N LEU A 704 4.34 -17.14 0.47
CA LEU A 704 3.62 -16.19 -0.39
C LEU A 704 2.60 -15.34 0.39
N ILE A 705 1.85 -15.96 1.32
CA ILE A 705 0.88 -15.25 2.18
C ILE A 705 1.64 -14.34 3.15
N ASN A 706 2.64 -14.88 3.86
CA ASN A 706 3.47 -14.11 4.81
C ASN A 706 4.07 -12.86 4.16
N VAL A 707 4.59 -13.02 2.94
CA VAL A 707 5.25 -11.98 2.15
C VAL A 707 4.27 -10.88 1.72
N PHE A 708 3.12 -11.21 1.15
CA PHE A 708 2.11 -10.19 0.79
C PHE A 708 1.50 -9.49 2.03
N THR A 709 1.16 -10.25 3.08
CA THR A 709 0.57 -9.70 4.32
C THR A 709 1.53 -8.74 5.02
N GLN A 710 2.83 -9.09 5.11
CA GLN A 710 3.83 -8.20 5.70
C GLN A 710 4.10 -6.98 4.81
N ALA A 711 4.14 -7.15 3.47
CA ALA A 711 4.28 -6.04 2.54
C ALA A 711 3.15 -5.01 2.67
N SER A 712 1.91 -5.47 2.85
CA SER A 712 0.73 -4.61 3.10
C SER A 712 0.91 -3.75 4.35
N ALA A 713 1.31 -4.36 5.48
CA ALA A 713 1.54 -3.64 6.74
C ALA A 713 2.74 -2.67 6.65
N ASP A 714 3.90 -3.13 6.17
CA ASP A 714 5.11 -2.31 6.05
C ASP A 714 4.87 -1.07 5.15
N MET A 715 4.13 -1.22 4.05
CA MET A 715 3.80 -0.08 3.18
C MET A 715 2.83 0.92 3.84
N VAL A 716 1.93 0.48 4.73
CA VAL A 716 1.09 1.38 5.53
C VAL A 716 1.94 2.13 6.57
N ASP A 717 2.77 1.42 7.32
CA ASP A 717 3.71 1.98 8.30
C ASP A 717 4.65 3.03 7.67
N ILE A 718 5.19 2.75 6.48
CA ILE A 718 6.02 3.71 5.70
C ILE A 718 5.24 4.99 5.36
N HIS A 719 4.02 4.86 4.83
CA HIS A 719 3.26 6.05 4.39
C HIS A 719 2.79 6.92 5.55
N ILE A 720 2.26 6.31 6.63
CA ILE A 720 1.84 7.06 7.81
C ILE A 720 3.05 7.73 8.47
N SER A 721 4.18 7.01 8.61
CA SER A 721 5.41 7.59 9.17
C SER A 721 5.90 8.80 8.36
N VAL A 722 5.92 8.73 7.02
CA VAL A 722 6.26 9.88 6.17
C VAL A 722 5.29 11.05 6.39
N VAL A 723 3.99 10.80 6.48
CA VAL A 723 2.97 11.84 6.73
C VAL A 723 3.19 12.53 8.08
N PHE A 724 3.29 11.78 9.19
CA PHE A 724 3.38 12.36 10.53
C PHE A 724 4.75 13.00 10.81
N GLN A 725 5.84 12.49 10.21
CA GLN A 725 7.14 13.17 10.22
C GLN A 725 7.09 14.49 9.45
N ALA A 726 6.44 14.52 8.27
CA ALA A 726 6.23 15.73 7.46
C ALA A 726 5.40 16.83 8.14
N LEU A 727 4.73 16.51 9.24
CA LEU A 727 3.89 17.42 10.04
C LEU A 727 4.53 17.79 11.40
N HIS A 728 5.75 17.33 11.68
CA HIS A 728 6.38 17.38 13.01
C HIS A 728 5.46 16.82 14.13
N SER A 729 4.54 15.92 13.76
CA SER A 729 3.47 15.39 14.62
C SER A 729 3.74 13.94 15.03
N GLN A 730 5.02 13.54 15.05
CA GLN A 730 5.53 12.18 15.28
C GLN A 730 4.97 11.50 16.54
N SER A 731 4.74 12.27 17.60
CA SER A 731 4.16 11.81 18.87
C SER A 731 2.66 11.52 18.82
N SER A 732 1.98 11.85 17.72
CA SER A 732 0.55 11.59 17.50
C SER A 732 0.27 10.35 16.63
N TYR A 733 1.31 9.62 16.22
CA TYR A 733 1.19 8.25 15.69
C TYR A 733 2.03 7.31 16.56
N LEU A 734 1.36 6.32 17.16
CA LEU A 734 1.98 5.27 17.96
C LEU A 734 1.70 3.91 17.31
N ARG A 735 2.75 3.29 16.78
CA ARG A 735 2.74 1.89 16.33
C ARG A 735 3.35 1.02 17.43
N ILE A 736 2.66 -0.06 17.82
CA ILE A 736 3.20 -1.07 18.73
C ILE A 736 3.19 -2.42 18.00
N GLN A 737 4.37 -3.00 17.82
CA GLN A 737 4.63 -4.16 16.98
C GLN A 737 5.86 -4.92 17.51
N ASP A 738 5.88 -6.25 17.36
CA ASP A 738 7.03 -7.09 17.68
C ASP A 738 7.52 -7.83 16.43
N ASP A 739 8.74 -7.55 15.95
CA ASP A 739 9.30 -8.15 14.74
C ASP A 739 10.25 -9.35 15.05
N GLU A 740 10.21 -9.86 16.30
CA GLU A 740 11.08 -10.91 16.85
C GLU A 740 10.40 -12.29 16.98
N LEU A 741 9.13 -12.44 16.57
CA LEU A 741 8.40 -13.71 16.72
C LEU A 741 9.06 -14.83 15.90
N SER A 742 9.43 -15.92 16.56
CA SER A 742 10.10 -17.06 15.92
C SER A 742 9.39 -18.40 16.18
N GLY A 743 9.61 -19.36 15.28
CA GLY A 743 9.07 -20.72 15.40
C GLY A 743 7.54 -20.73 15.57
N VAL A 744 7.05 -21.40 16.63
CA VAL A 744 5.60 -21.58 16.87
C VAL A 744 4.88 -20.25 17.18
N LEU A 745 5.55 -19.28 17.80
CA LEU A 745 4.99 -17.95 18.09
C LEU A 745 4.67 -17.15 16.82
N SER A 746 5.39 -17.43 15.73
CA SER A 746 5.14 -16.81 14.42
C SER A 746 3.92 -17.36 13.67
N SER A 747 3.28 -18.42 14.18
CA SER A 747 2.09 -19.01 13.56
C SER A 747 0.83 -18.19 13.85
N VAL A 748 -0.02 -18.07 12.84
CA VAL A 748 -1.37 -17.49 12.93
C VAL A 748 -2.44 -18.48 13.43
N ASP A 749 -2.12 -19.78 13.59
CA ASP A 749 -3.12 -20.85 13.76
C ASP A 749 -2.72 -22.04 14.65
N ILE A 750 -1.52 -22.11 15.22
CA ILE A 750 -1.14 -23.14 16.20
C ILE A 750 -1.70 -22.77 17.59
N ALA A 751 -2.99 -23.07 17.78
CA ALA A 751 -3.74 -22.79 19.00
C ALA A 751 -3.52 -23.84 20.11
N THR A 752 -2.27 -24.14 20.47
CA THR A 752 -1.97 -24.88 21.70
C THR A 752 -2.02 -23.95 22.90
N LYS A 753 -2.48 -24.44 24.06
CA LYS A 753 -2.58 -23.63 25.30
C LYS A 753 -1.26 -22.90 25.61
N GLU A 754 -0.15 -23.62 25.55
CA GLU A 754 1.20 -23.08 25.74
C GLU A 754 1.54 -21.94 24.77
N ASN A 755 1.21 -22.07 23.48
CA ASN A 755 1.49 -21.02 22.49
C ASN A 755 0.63 -19.77 22.73
N LEU A 756 -0.66 -19.95 23.08
CA LEU A 756 -1.56 -18.84 23.39
C LEU A 756 -1.14 -18.11 24.68
N GLU A 757 -0.71 -18.85 25.71
CA GLU A 757 -0.14 -18.27 26.94
C GLU A 757 1.20 -17.56 26.68
N ASN A 758 2.05 -18.07 25.78
CA ASN A 758 3.29 -17.42 25.43
C ASN A 758 3.07 -16.17 24.56
N LEU A 759 2.07 -16.15 23.67
CA LEU A 759 1.65 -14.94 22.95
C LEU A 759 1.14 -13.84 23.91
N ALA A 760 0.46 -14.21 25.01
CA ALA A 760 0.10 -13.25 26.05
C ALA A 760 1.35 -12.65 26.74
N LYS A 761 2.34 -13.48 27.08
CA LYS A 761 3.63 -13.03 27.64
C LYS A 761 4.41 -12.11 26.69
N ILE A 762 4.30 -12.30 25.36
CA ILE A 762 4.88 -11.36 24.38
C ILE A 762 4.16 -10.00 24.46
N GLY A 763 2.83 -9.97 24.58
CA GLY A 763 2.08 -8.73 24.82
C GLY A 763 2.49 -8.02 26.12
N GLU A 764 2.67 -8.78 27.20
CA GLU A 764 3.16 -8.27 28.49
C GLU A 764 4.60 -7.72 28.40
N GLY A 765 5.47 -8.42 27.66
CA GLY A 765 6.84 -8.00 27.39
C GLY A 765 6.93 -6.76 26.49
N LEU A 766 6.05 -6.63 25.50
CA LEU A 766 5.95 -5.47 24.61
C LEU A 766 5.70 -4.17 25.38
N LEU A 767 4.87 -4.19 26.43
CA LEU A 767 4.66 -3.03 27.30
C LEU A 767 5.97 -2.56 27.96
N LYS A 768 6.88 -3.49 28.27
CA LYS A 768 8.18 -3.21 28.91
C LYS A 768 9.31 -2.90 27.93
N LYS A 769 9.17 -3.25 26.65
CA LYS A 769 10.13 -2.84 25.60
C LYS A 769 10.16 -1.30 25.45
N PRO A 770 11.32 -0.70 25.11
CA PRO A 770 11.39 0.70 24.67
C PRO A 770 10.47 0.97 23.48
N ILE A 771 9.99 2.21 23.34
CA ILE A 771 9.31 2.62 22.10
C ILE A 771 10.29 2.55 20.92
N SER A 772 9.82 2.01 19.79
CA SER A 772 10.51 2.05 18.51
C SER A 772 9.77 2.95 17.51
N ARG A 773 10.49 3.45 16.50
CA ARG A 773 9.89 4.14 15.35
C ARG A 773 10.54 3.64 14.06
N LEU A 774 9.76 3.67 12.98
CA LEU A 774 10.25 3.31 11.66
C LEU A 774 11.28 4.34 11.17
N ASN A 775 12.52 3.88 10.97
CA ASN A 775 13.54 4.64 10.25
C ASN A 775 13.23 4.60 8.75
N LEU A 776 13.02 5.78 8.16
CA LEU A 776 12.57 5.94 6.77
C LEU A 776 13.62 5.59 5.69
N GLU A 777 14.87 5.37 6.09
CA GLU A 777 15.98 4.96 5.21
C GLU A 777 16.27 3.46 5.29
N SER A 778 16.29 2.87 6.49
CA SER A 778 16.50 1.43 6.68
C SER A 778 15.24 0.61 6.42
N GLY A 779 14.06 1.17 6.68
CA GLY A 779 12.77 0.46 6.67
C GLY A 779 12.54 -0.40 7.91
N ILE A 780 13.34 -0.21 8.96
CA ILE A 780 13.33 -1.03 10.18
C ILE A 780 12.85 -0.17 11.36
N PHE A 781 12.18 -0.80 12.33
CA PHE A 781 11.84 -0.15 13.61
C PHE A 781 13.07 -0.06 14.51
N GLU A 782 13.49 1.15 14.83
CA GLU A 782 14.67 1.45 15.66
C GLU A 782 14.23 2.08 16.98
N THR A 783 14.88 1.73 18.10
CA THR A 783 14.50 2.19 19.45
C THR A 783 14.78 3.68 19.62
N VAL A 784 13.80 4.45 20.10
CA VAL A 784 13.96 5.88 20.34
C VAL A 784 14.53 6.12 21.72
N GLU A 785 15.79 6.56 21.79
CA GLU A 785 16.44 6.90 23.06
C GLU A 785 15.65 7.99 23.82
N ASN A 786 15.62 7.86 25.16
CA ASN A 786 15.01 8.80 26.09
C ASN A 786 13.48 8.98 26.03
N GLU A 787 12.74 8.34 25.10
CA GLU A 787 11.27 8.44 25.07
C GLU A 787 10.52 7.47 26.00
N GLY A 788 11.19 6.42 26.50
CA GLY A 788 10.68 5.48 27.51
C GLY A 788 10.13 4.16 26.95
N THR A 789 9.38 3.42 27.77
CA THR A 789 8.74 2.15 27.37
C THR A 789 7.37 2.35 26.73
N ASN A 790 6.88 1.35 25.99
CA ASN A 790 5.53 1.38 25.42
C ASN A 790 4.45 1.61 26.49
N GLU A 791 4.58 1.00 27.68
CA GLU A 791 3.73 1.27 28.85
C GLU A 791 3.70 2.77 29.22
N GLN A 792 4.87 3.40 29.31
CA GLN A 792 5.00 4.81 29.67
C GLN A 792 4.45 5.74 28.58
N VAL A 793 4.46 5.33 27.32
CA VAL A 793 3.85 6.09 26.20
C VAL A 793 2.33 5.89 26.18
N LEU A 794 1.83 4.68 26.38
CA LEU A 794 0.39 4.40 26.52
C LEU A 794 -0.22 5.16 27.71
N LYS A 795 0.52 5.27 28.83
CA LYS A 795 0.17 6.14 29.98
C LYS A 795 0.03 7.63 29.64
N ARG A 796 0.76 8.12 28.63
CA ARG A 796 0.60 9.47 28.08
C ARG A 796 -0.57 9.54 27.08
N PHE A 797 -0.76 8.49 26.28
CA PHE A 797 -1.86 8.37 25.31
C PHE A 797 -3.24 8.33 26.00
N ALA A 798 -3.39 7.55 27.06
CA ALA A 798 -4.61 7.47 27.89
C ALA A 798 -5.02 8.85 28.44
N LYS A 799 -4.05 9.63 28.91
CA LYS A 799 -4.28 11.01 29.38
C LYS A 799 -4.74 11.93 28.25
N GLN A 800 -4.10 11.86 27.07
CA GLN A 800 -4.53 12.65 25.90
C GLN A 800 -5.96 12.29 25.43
N LEU A 801 -6.33 11.01 25.49
CA LEU A 801 -7.70 10.56 25.20
C LEU A 801 -8.72 11.12 26.21
N SER A 802 -8.42 11.02 27.51
CA SER A 802 -9.29 11.56 28.58
C SER A 802 -9.39 13.09 28.52
N GLU A 803 -8.28 13.78 28.28
CA GLU A 803 -8.24 15.24 28.10
C GLU A 803 -9.08 15.70 26.90
N GLU A 804 -8.98 15.05 25.74
CA GLU A 804 -9.80 15.37 24.56
C GLU A 804 -11.29 15.05 24.80
N LYS A 805 -11.62 13.93 25.46
CA LYS A 805 -13.01 13.60 25.85
C LYS A 805 -13.61 14.66 26.76
N ARG A 806 -12.93 14.99 27.86
CA ARG A 806 -13.36 16.04 28.82
C ARG A 806 -13.45 17.41 28.14
N LEU A 807 -12.55 17.73 27.20
CA LEU A 807 -12.58 18.96 26.40
C LEU A 807 -13.84 19.05 25.53
N ARG A 808 -14.25 17.95 24.89
CA ARG A 808 -15.47 17.85 24.08
C ARG A 808 -16.72 17.95 24.95
N GLU A 809 -16.76 17.25 26.09
CA GLU A 809 -17.85 17.33 27.06
C GLU A 809 -18.06 18.77 27.58
N MET A 810 -17.00 19.46 27.97
CA MET A 810 -17.05 20.88 28.41
C MET A 810 -17.48 21.88 27.31
N ARG A 811 -17.36 21.50 26.04
CA ARG A 811 -17.71 22.34 24.88
C ARG A 811 -19.06 21.97 24.24
N SER A 812 -19.73 20.93 24.74
CA SER A 812 -21.03 20.49 24.26
C SER A 812 -22.16 21.42 24.74
N PRO A 813 -23.11 21.84 23.88
CA PRO A 813 -24.23 22.70 24.29
C PRO A 813 -25.16 22.11 25.36
N ASN A 814 -25.08 20.81 25.62
CA ASN A 814 -26.01 20.08 26.49
C ASN A 814 -25.57 19.94 27.96
N THR A 815 -24.33 20.32 28.32
CA THR A 815 -23.88 20.24 29.72
C THR A 815 -24.41 21.41 30.55
N LYS A 816 -25.28 21.12 31.53
CA LYS A 816 -25.65 22.09 32.57
C LYS A 816 -24.40 22.55 33.32
N PRO A 817 -24.26 23.85 33.64
CA PRO A 817 -23.04 24.37 34.26
C PRO A 817 -22.78 23.71 35.62
N PHE A 818 -21.57 23.20 35.79
CA PHE A 818 -21.11 22.60 37.05
C PHE A 818 -21.21 23.62 38.18
N LYS A 819 -22.00 23.34 39.23
CA LYS A 819 -22.06 24.22 40.40
C LYS A 819 -20.74 24.13 41.15
N SER A 820 -19.92 25.16 41.03
CA SER A 820 -18.76 25.37 41.89
C SER A 820 -19.21 25.46 43.36
N ASN A 821 -18.87 24.45 44.15
CA ASN A 821 -18.82 24.59 45.60
C ASN A 821 -17.61 25.47 45.93
N ARG A 822 -17.86 26.76 46.18
CA ARG A 822 -16.83 27.65 46.73
C ARG A 822 -16.45 27.15 48.12
N VAL A 823 -15.18 26.81 48.32
CA VAL A 823 -14.58 26.81 49.65
C VAL A 823 -14.60 28.25 50.17
N GLY A 824 -14.91 28.42 51.46
CA GLY A 824 -15.31 29.71 52.02
C GLY A 824 -14.24 30.80 52.02
N ASP A 825 -14.68 32.05 52.06
CA ASP A 825 -13.84 33.23 52.12
C ASP A 825 -12.94 33.22 53.37
N MET A 826 -11.63 33.15 53.17
CA MET A 826 -10.64 33.39 54.23
C MET A 826 -10.06 34.78 54.03
N LYS A 827 -10.55 35.74 54.84
CA LYS A 827 -9.98 37.09 54.89
C LYS A 827 -8.52 37.04 55.33
N ILE A 828 -7.70 37.84 54.66
CA ILE A 828 -6.47 38.39 55.23
C ILE A 828 -6.60 39.91 55.07
N ASP A 829 -6.57 40.64 56.19
CA ASP A 829 -6.52 42.10 56.20
C ASP A 829 -5.04 42.54 56.30
N LEU A 830 -4.67 43.60 55.57
CA LEU A 830 -3.33 44.17 55.33
C LEU A 830 -2.41 43.39 54.37
#